data_AF-A0A2D9P162-F1
#
_entry.id   AF-A0A2D9P162-F1
#
_cell.length_a   1.000
_cell.length_b   1.000
_cell.length_c   1.000
_cell.angle_alpha   90.00
_cell.angle_beta   90.00
_cell.angle_gamma   90.00
#
_symmetry.space_group_name_H-M   'P 1'
#
loop_
_entity.id
_entity.type
_entity.pdbx_description
1 polymer ?
#
loop_
_entity_poly.entity_id
_entity_poly.type
_entity_poly.pdbx_seq_one_letter_code
_entity_poly.pdbx_strand_id
1 'polypeptide(L)'
;MRAVIIAVFIILLAPFSGLVVAEKENQVEKTEQEENLIIPTYSIAVQLAFDRVENLEQYTDEELENTKEWLIVTNKEINEQYKIISEVDHIESAPLLQGAYIWKFNSETEIVFELQELIKKQSIESFSPIVKKNHVTRSIPNDDVFDDQWHLRNYGQTSGTQGEDANITSVWNSYTGNGIIISVVDDGLDKDHPDISPNYSPNHSYDWCNNDADPTPTSNNGHGTAAGGVAAAAGDNTIHVAGAAYDATLAGSTLIACWSGDSTEANALTFMNNETHIYTNSWGPSDNGQTLDAPGPLMLAAFESDAYEGRNGLGNIITWAAGNGLTNNDNANYDGWANSRFTIAVSAITHYGEQSYYSEPGASILVAAHSNGDGEGITTTDIHDDPDTTSDDAGYANGNVTNTFGGTSSATPLAAGVIALILDANENLTWRDVQHILVNSARMNDPNDSSWGINDAGHDVSHKYGFGAVDAGAAVSLAENWTNVDEELNLSFGPFSPSFTIPTSTNTWSEFDVQITDDISLESIDVVVDIDHSNRGDLDIVLESPNGTQSWLAEEHNDGGNDYSNWMFNTVHHWDESSLGTWKLKIRDTTSGTAGTLNSWQMIIHGMNIDLDYDDDGISNDNETLIWGTDPYNEDTDFDGINDFDEIFIYFTNATMADSDLDGLSDLVEVSIHMTDPNNEDSDSDGLNDGAEINLWGSDPLIFDPDDDSDFYYHFDDCDDQNPEINPGKPEKLNGVDDNCDNYIDEGFNFTDRDNDGLNDWPEYHIYLTDYKDSDTDDDGLTDGEEVNLYSDLGANPLIFDEDMDGDTWYWFEDCDDDNILRSPGLPEALDSIDNDCDDEIDEDFIDLDTDSDGLFDYDEYYFTGTNPNDGDTDDDGLPDGIEVNTYAELGADPLVFDEDNDGDGWYWFQDCADDDNEISPSLNEMLDKKDNDCDGVVDEDFYTIDSDNDGLSDYEEYHNITSDHNDEDTDGDGINDGVEVLTKMSSPLIFNYDNDEDNYYDFEDCNDLDASINPSSTEVWNGLDDDCNDLIDDDLKRENLVLVIPRTQEIYNWDAVNETLVFGLNNIPSQVDLDVSWFIGDYDLSDNLSNDGTRLVINELECGKNKDNLTLTLCSNGTSIQEIKAIITDSGITTEFIWEVDMVVWIPPPTFFENLISFFTSGPGMLFILGIMISLILAGIFVNHRITQKRQLEEAYTA
;
A
#
# COMPACT_ATOMS: atom_id res chain seq x y z
N MET A 1 29.97 22.37 55.30
CA MET A 1 30.99 23.09 56.12
C MET A 1 32.01 23.68 55.15
N ARG A 2 32.07 25.02 54.96
CA ARG A 2 33.03 25.77 54.09
C ARG A 2 33.07 25.31 52.60
N ALA A 3 32.52 25.99 51.59
CA ALA A 3 32.35 27.43 51.29
C ALA A 3 33.65 28.21 50.97
N VAL A 4 33.52 29.15 50.02
CA VAL A 4 34.47 30.22 49.56
C VAL A 4 35.32 29.81 48.32
N ILE A 5 34.92 30.12 47.06
CA ILE A 5 34.90 31.42 46.30
C ILE A 5 36.23 31.64 45.54
N ILE A 6 36.35 32.19 44.32
CA ILE A 6 35.54 32.54 43.12
C ILE A 6 36.45 33.48 42.27
N ALA A 7 36.19 33.60 40.96
CA ALA A 7 36.54 34.73 40.05
C ALA A 7 37.93 34.91 39.36
N VAL A 8 37.87 34.74 38.02
CA VAL A 8 38.22 35.72 36.94
C VAL A 8 39.68 35.97 36.55
N PHE A 9 40.06 35.47 35.36
CA PHE A 9 40.54 36.18 34.13
C PHE A 9 40.87 35.10 33.05
N ILE A 10 40.07 34.84 32.00
CA ILE A 10 39.78 35.58 30.75
C ILE A 10 40.91 35.50 29.68
N ILE A 11 40.55 35.05 28.45
CA ILE A 11 41.27 35.10 27.13
C ILE A 11 42.42 34.07 26.92
N LEU A 12 42.53 33.25 25.85
CA LEU A 12 41.76 33.02 24.59
C LEU A 12 42.11 31.62 23.97
N LEU A 13 41.16 30.97 23.25
CA LEU A 13 41.29 29.81 22.29
C LEU A 13 41.81 28.45 22.84
N ALA A 14 41.41 27.25 22.37
CA ALA A 14 40.19 26.72 21.71
C ALA A 14 40.23 25.15 21.84
N PRO A 15 39.11 24.40 21.75
CA PRO A 15 38.98 23.00 22.23
C PRO A 15 38.79 21.96 21.09
N PHE A 16 38.61 20.64 21.30
CA PHE A 16 38.93 19.67 22.37
C PHE A 16 39.04 18.28 21.72
N SER A 17 39.74 17.31 22.33
CA SER A 17 39.47 15.88 22.11
C SER A 17 39.95 15.02 23.29
N GLY A 18 39.29 13.88 23.50
CA GLY A 18 39.96 12.68 24.02
C GLY A 18 39.52 12.10 25.37
N LEU A 19 39.17 10.81 25.30
CA LEU A 19 39.77 9.69 26.06
C LEU A 19 39.22 9.30 27.45
N VAL A 20 38.74 8.05 27.50
CA VAL A 20 39.15 7.09 28.54
C VAL A 20 39.64 5.78 27.90
N VAL A 21 40.68 5.20 28.49
CA VAL A 21 41.45 3.98 28.15
C VAL A 21 41.89 3.42 29.53
N ALA A 22 41.99 2.13 29.85
CA ALA A 22 41.58 0.85 29.25
C ALA A 22 41.80 -0.24 30.34
N GLU A 23 41.45 -1.50 30.07
CA GLU A 23 42.16 -2.65 30.67
C GLU A 23 42.35 -3.78 29.63
N LYS A 24 43.22 -4.77 29.89
CA LYS A 24 44.13 -5.30 28.85
C LYS A 24 44.16 -6.83 28.70
N GLU A 25 43.97 -7.28 27.46
CA GLU A 25 44.43 -8.54 26.82
C GLU A 25 44.20 -9.90 27.52
N ASN A 26 43.40 -10.75 26.86
CA ASN A 26 43.90 -12.04 26.40
C ASN A 26 43.38 -12.29 24.97
N GLN A 27 44.17 -12.89 24.10
CA GLN A 27 43.97 -12.78 22.64
C GLN A 27 42.93 -13.78 22.08
N VAL A 28 42.03 -13.26 21.25
CA VAL A 28 41.58 -13.91 20.01
C VAL A 28 42.19 -13.10 18.87
N GLU A 29 42.64 -13.77 17.81
CA GLU A 29 43.28 -13.11 16.67
C GLU A 29 42.25 -12.30 15.87
N LYS A 30 42.52 -11.01 15.63
CA LYS A 30 41.84 -10.28 14.57
C LYS A 30 42.37 -10.81 13.24
N THR A 31 41.48 -11.32 12.39
CA THR A 31 41.79 -11.65 10.99
C THR A 31 42.21 -10.38 10.25
N GLU A 32 43.26 -10.44 9.44
CA GLU A 32 43.88 -9.26 8.77
C GLU A 32 43.06 -8.72 7.56
N GLN A 33 41.73 -8.90 7.54
CA GLN A 33 40.97 -8.96 6.28
C GLN A 33 40.15 -7.69 5.95
N GLU A 34 39.78 -6.86 6.92
CA GLU A 34 39.00 -5.62 6.70
C GLU A 34 39.83 -4.43 6.14
N GLU A 35 41.17 -4.47 6.19
CA GLU A 35 42.02 -3.31 5.84
C GLU A 35 42.26 -3.10 4.32
N ASN A 36 41.60 -3.85 3.42
CA ASN A 36 41.95 -3.88 1.97
C ASN A 36 40.78 -3.76 0.97
N LEU A 37 39.60 -3.28 1.38
CA LEU A 37 38.50 -2.96 0.44
C LEU A 37 38.74 -1.62 -0.29
N ILE A 38 38.30 -1.56 -1.54
CA ILE A 38 38.46 -0.44 -2.47
C ILE A 38 37.17 0.34 -2.68
N ILE A 39 36.01 -0.32 -2.82
CA ILE A 39 34.71 0.36 -3.07
C ILE A 39 34.44 1.49 -2.05
N PRO A 40 34.62 1.29 -0.71
CA PRO A 40 34.42 2.35 0.28
C PRO A 40 35.40 3.53 0.20
N THR A 41 36.39 3.48 -0.69
CA THR A 41 37.35 4.58 -0.93
C THR A 41 36.91 5.54 -2.04
N TYR A 42 35.85 5.20 -2.79
CA TYR A 42 35.25 6.06 -3.81
C TYR A 42 34.29 7.09 -3.19
N SER A 43 33.93 8.14 -3.92
CA SER A 43 32.86 9.06 -3.51
C SER A 43 31.50 8.37 -3.53
N ILE A 44 30.55 8.79 -2.68
CA ILE A 44 29.18 8.22 -2.62
C ILE A 44 28.53 8.17 -4.01
N ALA A 45 28.57 9.25 -4.79
CA ALA A 45 28.04 9.27 -6.17
C ALA A 45 28.69 8.27 -7.16
N VAL A 46 29.85 7.69 -6.82
CA VAL A 46 30.49 6.59 -7.56
C VAL A 46 30.11 5.24 -6.97
N GLN A 47 29.95 5.13 -5.65
CA GLN A 47 29.41 3.92 -4.99
C GLN A 47 27.98 3.66 -5.49
N LEU A 48 27.06 4.62 -5.37
CA LEU A 48 25.69 4.55 -5.92
C LEU A 48 25.65 4.26 -7.44
N ALA A 49 26.67 4.71 -8.18
CA ALA A 49 26.76 4.39 -9.60
C ALA A 49 27.14 2.92 -9.84
N PHE A 50 28.03 2.35 -9.01
CA PHE A 50 28.33 0.91 -8.97
C PHE A 50 27.11 0.11 -8.53
N ASP A 51 26.53 0.42 -7.38
CA ASP A 51 25.34 -0.26 -6.83
C ASP A 51 24.24 -0.38 -7.89
N ARG A 52 23.94 0.73 -8.60
CA ARG A 52 23.01 0.71 -9.73
C ARG A 52 23.47 -0.21 -10.86
N VAL A 53 24.70 -0.12 -11.39
CA VAL A 53 25.10 -0.91 -12.57
C VAL A 53 25.47 -2.37 -12.27
N GLU A 54 25.57 -2.74 -11.00
CA GLU A 54 25.84 -4.11 -10.54
C GLU A 54 24.57 -4.96 -10.43
N ASN A 55 23.39 -4.35 -10.27
CA ASN A 55 22.14 -5.08 -10.47
C ASN A 55 22.07 -5.54 -11.95
N LEU A 56 22.02 -6.85 -12.18
CA LEU A 56 21.98 -7.42 -13.52
C LEU A 56 20.56 -7.45 -14.12
N GLU A 57 19.51 -7.37 -13.30
CA GLU A 57 18.09 -7.44 -13.70
C GLU A 57 17.68 -6.27 -14.61
N GLN A 58 18.37 -5.13 -14.52
CA GLN A 58 18.10 -3.97 -15.39
C GLN A 58 18.52 -4.18 -16.87
N TYR A 59 19.21 -5.28 -17.18
CA TYR A 59 19.72 -5.59 -18.52
C TYR A 59 19.00 -6.82 -19.06
N THR A 60 18.67 -6.82 -20.35
CA THR A 60 18.11 -8.02 -20.98
C THR A 60 19.19 -9.08 -21.16
N ASP A 61 18.79 -10.36 -21.23
CA ASP A 61 19.72 -11.46 -21.51
C ASP A 61 20.51 -11.22 -22.81
N GLU A 62 19.86 -10.69 -23.85
CA GLU A 62 20.53 -10.30 -25.10
C GLU A 62 21.63 -9.24 -24.87
N GLU A 63 21.41 -8.25 -24.00
CA GLU A 63 22.43 -7.25 -23.66
C GLU A 63 23.62 -7.84 -22.88
N LEU A 64 23.34 -8.77 -21.95
CA LEU A 64 24.37 -9.45 -21.14
C LEU A 64 25.20 -10.41 -22.01
N GLU A 65 24.58 -11.25 -22.83
CA GLU A 65 25.24 -12.16 -23.78
C GLU A 65 26.13 -11.42 -24.79
N ASN A 66 25.63 -10.29 -25.32
CA ASN A 66 26.39 -9.46 -26.25
C ASN A 66 27.51 -8.63 -25.58
N THR A 67 27.57 -8.58 -24.25
CA THR A 67 28.53 -7.76 -23.50
C THR A 67 29.88 -8.45 -23.30
N LYS A 68 30.86 -7.99 -24.09
CA LYS A 68 32.23 -8.53 -24.12
C LYS A 68 33.24 -7.76 -23.26
N GLU A 69 32.82 -6.72 -22.54
CA GLU A 69 33.66 -5.86 -21.71
C GLU A 69 32.97 -5.62 -20.38
N TRP A 70 33.68 -5.86 -19.27
CA TRP A 70 33.15 -5.84 -17.90
C TRP A 70 34.07 -4.99 -17.01
N LEU A 71 33.49 -4.12 -16.18
CA LEU A 71 34.21 -3.30 -15.20
C LEU A 71 34.34 -4.08 -13.89
N ILE A 72 35.57 -4.34 -13.44
CA ILE A 72 35.89 -5.18 -12.28
C ILE A 72 36.68 -4.38 -11.26
N VAL A 73 36.26 -4.38 -9.99
CA VAL A 73 37.01 -3.79 -8.88
C VAL A 73 37.75 -4.89 -8.10
N THR A 74 39.06 -4.75 -7.90
CA THR A 74 39.86 -5.73 -7.13
C THR A 74 41.19 -5.15 -6.67
N ASN A 75 41.62 -5.55 -5.46
CA ASN A 75 42.94 -5.19 -4.91
C ASN A 75 44.11 -6.01 -5.50
N LYS A 76 43.83 -6.94 -6.44
CA LYS A 76 44.83 -7.78 -7.09
C LYS A 76 45.50 -7.07 -8.26
N GLU A 77 46.82 -7.21 -8.37
CA GLU A 77 47.60 -6.74 -9.52
C GLU A 77 47.24 -7.51 -10.81
N ILE A 78 47.29 -6.86 -11.98
CA ILE A 78 46.88 -7.44 -13.29
C ILE A 78 47.48 -8.83 -13.56
N ASN A 79 48.75 -9.06 -13.21
CA ASN A 79 49.43 -10.35 -13.40
C ASN A 79 48.88 -11.49 -12.53
N GLU A 80 48.02 -11.20 -11.56
CA GLU A 80 47.36 -12.15 -10.69
C GLU A 80 45.89 -12.36 -11.09
N GLN A 81 45.26 -11.34 -11.70
CA GLN A 81 43.93 -11.42 -12.28
C GLN A 81 43.85 -12.49 -13.40
N TYR A 82 44.83 -12.52 -14.33
CA TYR A 82 44.97 -13.60 -15.34
C TYR A 82 45.22 -15.03 -14.77
N LYS A 83 45.21 -15.23 -13.44
CA LYS A 83 45.32 -16.55 -12.80
C LYS A 83 44.03 -16.99 -12.12
N ILE A 84 43.08 -16.07 -11.87
CA ILE A 84 41.81 -16.36 -11.20
C ILE A 84 40.66 -16.57 -12.18
N ILE A 85 40.81 -16.14 -13.43
CA ILE A 85 39.87 -16.39 -14.53
C ILE A 85 40.65 -16.83 -15.79
N SER A 86 40.12 -17.81 -16.53
CA SER A 86 40.79 -18.42 -17.70
C SER A 86 40.30 -17.90 -19.05
N GLU A 87 39.08 -17.39 -19.12
CA GLU A 87 38.39 -16.98 -20.36
C GLU A 87 38.74 -15.54 -20.83
N VAL A 88 39.39 -14.75 -19.96
CA VAL A 88 39.69 -13.33 -20.24
C VAL A 88 40.77 -13.15 -21.33
N ASP A 89 40.42 -12.49 -22.42
CA ASP A 89 41.32 -12.14 -23.52
C ASP A 89 42.27 -11.02 -23.13
N HIS A 90 41.70 -9.96 -22.53
CA HIS A 90 42.43 -8.76 -22.18
C HIS A 90 41.95 -8.14 -20.87
N ILE A 91 42.91 -7.72 -20.07
CA ILE A 91 42.71 -6.91 -18.88
C ILE A 91 43.47 -5.60 -19.07
N GLU A 92 42.76 -4.49 -19.03
CA GLU A 92 43.33 -3.15 -18.91
C GLU A 92 42.88 -2.46 -17.61
N SER A 93 43.60 -1.44 -17.17
CA SER A 93 43.23 -0.67 -15.97
C SER A 93 42.30 0.47 -16.35
N ALA A 94 41.24 0.72 -15.57
CA ALA A 94 40.39 1.89 -15.70
C ALA A 94 41.00 3.04 -14.87
N PRO A 95 41.81 3.95 -15.46
CA PRO A 95 42.78 4.76 -14.72
C PRO A 95 42.15 5.90 -13.89
N LEU A 96 40.82 6.08 -13.97
CA LEU A 96 40.07 7.07 -13.21
C LEU A 96 39.62 6.55 -11.84
N LEU A 97 39.50 5.22 -11.69
CA LEU A 97 39.03 4.55 -10.48
C LEU A 97 40.17 3.66 -9.94
N GLN A 98 40.63 3.95 -8.72
CA GLN A 98 41.75 3.23 -8.12
C GLN A 98 41.36 1.76 -7.90
N GLY A 99 42.08 0.81 -8.50
CA GLY A 99 41.78 -0.62 -8.35
C GLY A 99 40.66 -1.17 -9.24
N ALA A 100 40.18 -0.36 -10.19
CA ALA A 100 39.25 -0.82 -11.22
C ALA A 100 39.98 -1.22 -12.52
N TYR A 101 39.45 -2.24 -13.19
CA TYR A 101 39.98 -2.86 -14.40
C TYR A 101 38.85 -3.16 -15.38
N ILE A 102 39.13 -3.09 -16.67
CA ILE A 102 38.21 -3.57 -17.71
C ILE A 102 38.69 -4.94 -18.15
N TRP A 103 37.86 -5.96 -17.93
CA TRP A 103 38.08 -7.33 -18.38
C TRP A 103 37.31 -7.54 -19.69
N LYS A 104 37.98 -8.08 -20.69
CA LYS A 104 37.44 -8.32 -22.02
C LYS A 104 37.46 -9.81 -22.33
N PHE A 105 36.32 -10.33 -22.77
CA PHE A 105 36.11 -11.75 -23.06
C PHE A 105 35.94 -12.00 -24.56
N ASN A 106 36.22 -13.23 -24.99
CA ASN A 106 36.12 -13.67 -26.39
C ASN A 106 34.93 -14.63 -26.65
N SER A 107 34.36 -15.26 -25.61
CA SER A 107 33.24 -16.21 -25.69
C SER A 107 31.89 -15.54 -25.39
N GLU A 108 30.82 -16.30 -25.59
CA GLU A 108 29.40 -15.90 -25.49
C GLU A 108 28.67 -16.91 -24.56
N THR A 109 29.27 -17.25 -23.42
CA THR A 109 28.75 -18.25 -22.46
C THR A 109 29.10 -17.87 -21.01
N GLU A 110 28.10 -17.88 -20.12
CA GLU A 110 28.18 -17.93 -18.63
C GLU A 110 29.22 -17.03 -17.90
N ILE A 111 29.67 -15.93 -18.50
CA ILE A 111 30.62 -14.99 -17.86
C ILE A 111 30.10 -14.46 -16.52
N VAL A 112 28.77 -14.21 -16.43
CA VAL A 112 28.10 -13.77 -15.20
C VAL A 112 28.32 -14.76 -14.06
N PHE A 113 28.12 -16.05 -14.30
CA PHE A 113 28.31 -17.11 -13.30
C PHE A 113 29.78 -17.18 -12.83
N GLU A 114 30.76 -17.08 -13.75
CA GLU A 114 32.18 -17.02 -13.37
C GLU A 114 32.50 -15.80 -12.49
N LEU A 115 31.91 -14.63 -12.78
CA LEU A 115 32.13 -13.40 -12.01
C LEU A 115 31.46 -13.43 -10.63
N GLN A 116 30.22 -13.91 -10.53
CA GLN A 116 29.53 -14.17 -9.25
C GLN A 116 30.34 -15.15 -8.38
N GLU A 117 30.87 -16.22 -8.98
CA GLU A 117 31.75 -17.18 -8.32
C GLU A 117 33.09 -16.57 -7.87
N LEU A 118 33.54 -15.45 -8.44
CA LEU A 118 34.71 -14.69 -8.00
C LEU A 118 34.38 -13.69 -6.87
N ILE A 119 33.17 -13.14 -6.83
CA ILE A 119 32.64 -12.37 -5.68
C ILE A 119 32.55 -13.28 -4.45
N LYS A 120 31.87 -14.43 -4.57
CA LYS A 120 31.75 -15.45 -3.50
C LYS A 120 33.12 -15.91 -2.97
N LYS A 121 34.14 -15.96 -3.83
CA LYS A 121 35.54 -16.30 -3.48
C LYS A 121 36.39 -15.09 -3.05
N GLN A 122 35.77 -13.94 -2.75
CA GLN A 122 36.41 -12.67 -2.35
C GLN A 122 37.61 -12.31 -3.23
N SER A 123 37.50 -12.60 -4.52
CA SER A 123 38.61 -12.50 -5.48
C SER A 123 38.55 -11.24 -6.33
N ILE A 124 37.35 -10.70 -6.45
CA ILE A 124 37.00 -9.35 -6.90
C ILE A 124 36.01 -8.80 -5.86
N GLU A 125 35.85 -7.48 -5.81
CA GLU A 125 34.92 -6.80 -4.88
C GLU A 125 33.59 -6.48 -5.52
N SER A 126 33.58 -6.24 -6.85
CA SER A 126 32.43 -5.76 -7.62
C SER A 126 32.65 -6.07 -9.11
N PHE A 127 31.56 -6.27 -9.86
CA PHE A 127 31.60 -6.42 -11.33
C PHE A 127 30.34 -5.87 -12.01
N SER A 128 30.50 -5.16 -13.13
CA SER A 128 29.35 -4.64 -13.92
C SER A 128 29.58 -4.70 -15.44
N PRO A 129 28.52 -4.87 -16.25
CA PRO A 129 28.63 -4.94 -17.71
C PRO A 129 28.89 -3.55 -18.33
N ILE A 130 29.79 -3.48 -19.34
CA ILE A 130 30.01 -2.25 -20.12
C ILE A 130 29.18 -2.30 -21.40
N VAL A 131 27.87 -2.12 -21.23
CA VAL A 131 26.88 -2.11 -22.33
C VAL A 131 27.08 -0.88 -23.23
N LYS A 132 26.97 -1.06 -24.54
CA LYS A 132 27.14 0.03 -25.53
C LYS A 132 25.84 0.82 -25.71
N LYS A 133 25.66 1.89 -24.95
CA LYS A 133 24.49 2.78 -25.11
C LYS A 133 24.52 3.54 -26.45
N ASN A 134 23.40 3.55 -27.18
CA ASN A 134 23.24 4.35 -28.38
C ASN A 134 22.81 5.78 -28.00
N HIS A 135 23.69 6.75 -28.17
CA HIS A 135 23.41 8.13 -27.74
C HIS A 135 22.51 8.85 -28.75
N VAL A 136 21.22 8.93 -28.45
CA VAL A 136 20.27 9.77 -29.19
C VAL A 136 20.60 11.25 -28.96
N THR A 137 20.40 12.10 -29.96
CA THR A 137 20.50 13.55 -29.76
C THR A 137 19.25 14.04 -29.03
N ARG A 138 19.42 14.60 -27.83
CA ARG A 138 18.36 15.27 -27.06
C ARG A 138 17.51 16.17 -27.97
N SER A 139 16.19 16.02 -27.88
CA SER A 139 15.23 16.93 -28.50
C SER A 139 15.45 18.36 -27.97
N ILE A 140 15.44 19.32 -28.88
CA ILE A 140 15.68 20.74 -28.60
C ILE A 140 14.68 21.50 -29.49
N PRO A 141 13.73 22.25 -28.90
CA PRO A 141 12.75 23.01 -29.66
C PRO A 141 13.42 23.96 -30.67
N ASN A 142 12.83 24.05 -31.85
CA ASN A 142 13.40 24.77 -33.00
C ASN A 142 13.06 26.28 -33.06
N ASP A 143 12.48 26.81 -31.99
CA ASP A 143 11.86 28.13 -31.87
C ASP A 143 12.87 29.28 -31.84
N ASP A 144 12.45 30.48 -32.30
CA ASP A 144 13.41 31.46 -32.83
C ASP A 144 14.16 32.29 -31.78
N VAL A 145 13.73 32.25 -30.51
CA VAL A 145 14.46 32.78 -29.34
C VAL A 145 14.75 31.73 -28.26
N PHE A 146 14.63 30.43 -28.55
CA PHE A 146 14.90 29.36 -27.56
C PHE A 146 16.33 29.42 -26.97
N ASP A 147 17.33 29.86 -27.73
CA ASP A 147 18.72 30.05 -27.24
C ASP A 147 18.82 31.04 -26.06
N ASP A 148 17.86 31.97 -25.91
CA ASP A 148 17.79 32.93 -24.80
C ASP A 148 17.06 32.35 -23.56
N GLN A 149 16.35 31.22 -23.67
CA GLN A 149 15.63 30.53 -22.57
C GLN A 149 16.56 29.70 -21.68
N TRP A 150 17.48 30.37 -21.00
CA TRP A 150 18.49 29.75 -20.15
C TRP A 150 17.95 28.83 -19.05
N HIS A 151 16.72 29.07 -18.56
CA HIS A 151 16.06 28.26 -17.52
C HIS A 151 15.69 26.84 -18.00
N LEU A 152 15.47 26.66 -19.31
CA LEU A 152 15.28 25.35 -19.93
C LEU A 152 16.61 24.73 -20.39
N ARG A 153 17.60 25.58 -20.69
CA ARG A 153 18.93 25.15 -21.17
C ARG A 153 20.03 26.19 -20.98
N ASN A 154 20.81 26.03 -19.92
CA ASN A 154 21.92 26.89 -19.56
C ASN A 154 23.25 26.32 -20.09
N TYR A 155 23.71 26.83 -21.24
CA TYR A 155 25.03 26.51 -21.80
C TYR A 155 26.12 27.51 -21.37
N GLY A 156 25.86 28.33 -20.34
CA GLY A 156 26.72 29.43 -19.91
C GLY A 156 26.55 30.70 -20.75
N GLN A 157 25.37 30.90 -21.36
CA GLN A 157 24.97 32.21 -21.88
C GLN A 157 24.92 33.25 -20.75
N THR A 158 25.07 34.51 -21.13
CA THR A 158 25.00 35.71 -20.26
C THR A 158 25.86 35.71 -18.98
N SER A 159 26.77 34.73 -18.84
CA SER A 159 27.70 34.43 -17.74
C SER A 159 27.21 33.41 -16.70
N GLY A 160 26.01 32.83 -16.86
CA GLY A 160 25.45 31.82 -15.94
C GLY A 160 26.27 30.53 -15.81
N THR A 161 25.90 29.72 -14.83
CA THR A 161 26.53 28.41 -14.56
C THR A 161 26.02 27.38 -15.57
N GLN A 162 26.90 26.81 -16.38
CA GLN A 162 26.51 25.78 -17.36
C GLN A 162 25.90 24.56 -16.65
N GLY A 163 24.71 24.13 -17.09
CA GLY A 163 23.91 23.06 -16.47
C GLY A 163 23.08 23.49 -15.28
N GLU A 164 23.07 24.78 -14.95
CA GLU A 164 22.15 25.37 -13.97
C GLU A 164 20.87 25.82 -14.69
N ASP A 165 20.08 24.81 -15.02
CA ASP A 165 18.77 24.84 -15.66
C ASP A 165 17.89 23.73 -15.04
N ALA A 166 16.62 23.65 -15.46
CA ALA A 166 15.67 22.62 -14.99
C ALA A 166 15.92 21.21 -15.56
N ASN A 167 17.00 20.99 -16.33
CA ASN A 167 17.42 19.71 -16.92
C ASN A 167 16.40 19.02 -17.86
N ILE A 168 15.41 19.78 -18.36
CA ILE A 168 14.27 19.27 -19.14
C ILE A 168 14.68 18.64 -20.48
N THR A 169 15.79 19.05 -21.11
CA THR A 169 16.18 18.57 -22.46
C THR A 169 16.38 17.05 -22.61
N SER A 170 16.47 16.30 -21.50
CA SER A 170 16.47 14.82 -21.51
C SER A 170 15.07 14.23 -21.70
N VAL A 171 14.05 14.92 -21.17
CA VAL A 171 12.67 14.46 -21.01
C VAL A 171 11.89 14.54 -22.33
N TRP A 172 12.05 15.64 -23.08
CA TRP A 172 11.42 15.91 -24.38
C TRP A 172 11.72 14.90 -25.52
N ASN A 173 12.39 13.80 -25.24
CA ASN A 173 12.50 12.66 -26.16
C ASN A 173 11.33 11.67 -26.01
N SER A 174 10.65 11.71 -24.85
CA SER A 174 9.54 10.81 -24.47
C SER A 174 8.31 11.61 -24.05
N TYR A 175 8.48 12.62 -23.18
CA TYR A 175 7.39 13.36 -22.54
C TYR A 175 7.50 14.86 -22.80
N THR A 176 6.38 15.49 -23.11
CA THR A 176 6.26 16.90 -23.50
C THR A 176 5.09 17.63 -22.82
N GLY A 177 4.37 16.94 -21.94
CA GLY A 177 3.19 17.39 -21.20
C GLY A 177 1.88 17.01 -21.88
N ASN A 178 1.91 16.14 -22.88
CA ASN A 178 0.75 15.84 -23.72
C ASN A 178 -0.40 15.24 -22.90
N GLY A 179 -1.63 15.74 -23.09
CA GLY A 179 -2.81 15.30 -22.32
C GLY A 179 -2.99 16.02 -20.98
N ILE A 180 -1.91 16.55 -20.37
CA ILE A 180 -1.97 17.25 -19.09
C ILE A 180 -2.54 18.66 -19.24
N ILE A 181 -3.39 19.08 -18.29
CA ILE A 181 -4.05 20.40 -18.31
C ILE A 181 -3.53 21.28 -17.16
N ILE A 182 -2.93 22.41 -17.51
CA ILE A 182 -2.43 23.44 -16.59
C ILE A 182 -3.34 24.67 -16.63
N SER A 183 -3.97 25.00 -15.51
CA SER A 183 -4.76 26.23 -15.34
C SER A 183 -3.91 27.33 -14.70
N VAL A 184 -3.77 28.45 -15.42
CA VAL A 184 -3.05 29.64 -14.98
C VAL A 184 -4.04 30.57 -14.29
N VAL A 185 -3.96 30.65 -12.96
CA VAL A 185 -4.86 31.45 -12.12
C VAL A 185 -4.20 32.80 -11.85
N ASP A 186 -4.48 33.80 -12.70
CA ASP A 186 -3.75 35.07 -12.71
C ASP A 186 -4.57 36.24 -13.32
N ASP A 187 -3.93 37.23 -13.97
CA ASP A 187 -4.51 38.49 -14.46
C ASP A 187 -5.05 38.43 -15.91
N GLY A 188 -4.88 37.28 -16.56
CA GLY A 188 -5.44 36.92 -17.86
C GLY A 188 -4.48 36.09 -18.72
N LEU A 189 -5.04 35.25 -19.60
CA LEU A 189 -4.30 34.43 -20.56
C LEU A 189 -4.64 34.86 -21.99
N ASP A 190 -3.65 35.33 -22.74
CA ASP A 190 -3.79 35.73 -24.13
C ASP A 190 -3.91 34.51 -25.06
N LYS A 191 -5.11 33.94 -25.08
CA LYS A 191 -5.52 32.80 -25.92
C LYS A 191 -5.24 32.96 -27.42
N ASP A 192 -5.14 34.18 -27.92
CA ASP A 192 -4.92 34.49 -29.34
C ASP A 192 -3.42 34.68 -29.65
N HIS A 193 -2.54 34.59 -28.64
CA HIS A 193 -1.10 34.60 -28.83
C HIS A 193 -0.63 33.37 -29.64
N PRO A 194 0.28 33.53 -30.62
CA PRO A 194 0.72 32.44 -31.49
C PRO A 194 1.27 31.18 -30.80
N ASP A 195 1.93 31.28 -29.64
CA ASP A 195 2.46 30.13 -28.90
C ASP A 195 1.48 29.62 -27.82
N ILE A 196 0.45 30.38 -27.47
CA ILE A 196 -0.56 29.94 -26.48
C ILE A 196 -1.76 29.31 -27.19
N SER A 197 -2.18 29.87 -28.33
CA SER A 197 -3.34 29.42 -29.11
C SER A 197 -3.33 27.96 -29.59
N PRO A 198 -2.18 27.26 -29.80
CA PRO A 198 -2.18 25.83 -30.12
C PRO A 198 -2.57 24.96 -28.92
N ASN A 199 -2.17 25.39 -27.72
CA ASN A 199 -2.33 24.66 -26.45
C ASN A 199 -3.55 25.14 -25.64
N TYR A 200 -4.16 26.26 -26.01
CA TYR A 200 -5.26 26.88 -25.28
C TYR A 200 -6.57 26.07 -25.28
N SER A 201 -7.13 25.84 -24.09
CA SER A 201 -8.43 25.20 -23.89
C SER A 201 -9.54 26.20 -23.50
N PRO A 202 -10.54 26.46 -24.37
CA PRO A 202 -11.67 27.31 -24.05
C PRO A 202 -12.70 26.66 -23.09
N ASN A 203 -12.60 25.35 -22.85
CA ASN A 203 -13.53 24.65 -21.94
C ASN A 203 -13.11 24.78 -20.48
N HIS A 204 -11.80 24.83 -20.22
CA HIS A 204 -11.19 24.90 -18.89
C HIS A 204 -10.86 26.34 -18.46
N SER A 205 -11.12 27.33 -19.33
CA SER A 205 -10.83 28.74 -19.07
C SER A 205 -12.05 29.53 -18.60
N TYR A 206 -11.86 30.47 -17.67
CA TYR A 206 -12.91 31.35 -17.15
C TYR A 206 -12.38 32.72 -16.73
N ASP A 207 -13.18 33.77 -16.94
CA ASP A 207 -12.94 35.12 -16.42
C ASP A 207 -13.89 35.40 -15.25
N TRP A 208 -13.35 35.36 -14.02
CA TRP A 208 -14.07 35.62 -12.78
C TRP A 208 -14.38 37.11 -12.56
N CYS A 209 -13.62 37.99 -13.19
CA CYS A 209 -13.79 39.43 -13.10
C CYS A 209 -14.95 39.96 -13.96
N ASN A 210 -15.19 39.35 -15.12
CA ASN A 210 -16.28 39.70 -16.03
C ASN A 210 -17.44 38.67 -16.03
N ASN A 211 -17.22 37.48 -15.44
CA ASN A 211 -18.16 36.36 -15.37
C ASN A 211 -18.52 35.83 -16.77
N ASP A 212 -17.51 35.51 -17.58
CA ASP A 212 -17.64 34.84 -18.86
C ASP A 212 -16.44 33.90 -19.14
N ALA A 213 -16.38 33.28 -20.32
CA ALA A 213 -15.37 32.26 -20.66
C ALA A 213 -14.21 32.81 -21.52
N ASP A 214 -13.94 34.12 -21.45
CA ASP A 214 -12.93 34.78 -22.25
C ASP A 214 -11.79 35.35 -21.37
N PRO A 215 -10.69 34.60 -21.13
CA PRO A 215 -9.62 35.03 -20.23
C PRO A 215 -8.71 36.13 -20.83
N THR A 216 -9.04 36.69 -21.99
CA THR A 216 -8.16 37.61 -22.74
C THR A 216 -7.79 38.83 -21.88
N PRO A 217 -6.49 39.10 -21.65
CA PRO A 217 -6.04 40.15 -20.75
C PRO A 217 -6.30 41.57 -21.29
N THR A 218 -6.24 42.55 -20.38
CA THR A 218 -6.12 43.96 -20.77
C THR A 218 -4.65 44.36 -20.91
N SER A 219 -4.35 45.49 -21.58
CA SER A 219 -2.96 45.85 -21.94
C SER A 219 -1.95 46.03 -20.80
N ASN A 220 -2.37 46.01 -19.54
CA ASN A 220 -1.48 46.09 -18.37
C ASN A 220 -1.42 44.76 -17.59
N ASN A 221 -2.15 43.74 -18.04
CA ASN A 221 -2.32 42.45 -17.39
C ASN A 221 -1.55 41.38 -18.17
N GLY A 222 -0.24 41.51 -18.25
CA GLY A 222 0.59 40.60 -19.05
C GLY A 222 1.11 39.39 -18.26
N HIS A 223 0.81 39.31 -16.97
CA HIS A 223 1.49 38.39 -16.05
C HIS A 223 1.07 36.95 -16.32
N GLY A 224 -0.23 36.64 -16.31
CA GLY A 224 -0.74 35.30 -16.61
C GLY A 224 -0.33 34.80 -17.99
N THR A 225 -0.17 35.70 -18.97
CA THR A 225 0.32 35.36 -20.31
C THR A 225 1.81 35.03 -20.32
N ALA A 226 2.63 35.71 -19.51
CA ALA A 226 4.05 35.39 -19.37
C ALA A 226 4.27 34.10 -18.55
N ALA A 227 3.48 33.90 -17.49
CA ALA A 227 3.50 32.70 -16.66
C ALA A 227 3.09 31.45 -17.46
N GLY A 228 1.97 31.52 -18.19
CA GLY A 228 1.51 30.43 -19.07
C GLY A 228 2.54 30.04 -20.13
N GLY A 229 3.29 31.01 -20.67
CA GLY A 229 4.36 30.72 -21.61
C GLY A 229 5.55 29.97 -21.02
N VAL A 230 5.92 30.25 -19.75
CA VAL A 230 6.97 29.51 -19.05
C VAL A 230 6.55 28.06 -18.82
N ALA A 231 5.29 27.85 -18.43
CA ALA A 231 4.75 26.51 -18.20
C ALA A 231 4.65 25.70 -19.51
N ALA A 232 3.94 26.23 -20.52
CA ALA A 232 3.50 25.44 -21.68
C ALA A 232 3.23 26.26 -22.96
N ALA A 233 4.08 27.25 -23.29
CA ALA A 233 4.11 27.78 -24.66
C ALA A 233 4.39 26.65 -25.67
N ALA A 234 3.63 26.62 -26.77
CA ALA A 234 3.72 25.62 -27.82
C ALA A 234 5.08 25.68 -28.52
N GLY A 235 5.87 24.62 -28.39
CA GLY A 235 7.24 24.53 -28.89
C GLY A 235 7.35 23.86 -30.26
N ASP A 236 8.58 23.81 -30.77
CA ASP A 236 8.94 23.21 -32.06
C ASP A 236 8.17 23.78 -33.27
N ASN A 237 7.61 24.99 -33.11
CA ASN A 237 6.68 25.65 -34.01
C ASN A 237 7.37 26.64 -34.98
N THR A 238 8.67 26.93 -34.77
CA THR A 238 9.56 27.85 -35.50
C THR A 238 9.42 29.36 -35.19
N ILE A 239 8.65 29.74 -34.18
CA ILE A 239 8.46 31.13 -33.75
C ILE A 239 8.66 31.27 -32.24
N HIS A 240 9.18 32.40 -31.80
CA HIS A 240 9.18 32.83 -30.40
C HIS A 240 9.79 31.79 -29.44
N VAL A 241 9.03 31.28 -28.47
CA VAL A 241 9.50 30.51 -27.29
C VAL A 241 8.86 29.12 -27.18
N ALA A 242 9.47 28.23 -26.40
CA ALA A 242 8.85 26.98 -25.96
C ALA A 242 8.65 26.98 -24.42
N GLY A 243 7.57 26.37 -23.94
CA GLY A 243 7.36 26.13 -22.51
C GLY A 243 8.16 24.93 -21.99
N ALA A 244 8.14 24.72 -20.67
CA ALA A 244 8.70 23.52 -20.06
C ALA A 244 7.95 22.24 -20.50
N ALA A 245 6.62 22.28 -20.49
CA ALA A 245 5.73 21.24 -21.00
C ALA A 245 5.02 21.73 -22.28
N TYR A 246 5.75 21.78 -23.39
CA TYR A 246 5.32 22.50 -24.58
C TYR A 246 4.16 21.89 -25.38
N ASP A 247 3.71 20.66 -25.06
CA ASP A 247 2.48 20.06 -25.59
C ASP A 247 1.34 20.00 -24.54
N ALA A 248 1.57 20.52 -23.32
CA ALA A 248 0.53 20.59 -22.29
C ALA A 248 -0.56 21.61 -22.64
N THR A 249 -1.79 21.28 -22.26
CA THR A 249 -2.96 22.13 -22.49
C THR A 249 -3.00 23.26 -21.48
N LEU A 250 -3.10 24.51 -21.96
CA LEU A 250 -3.21 25.71 -21.13
C LEU A 250 -4.66 26.17 -20.96
N ALA A 251 -5.03 26.47 -19.73
CA ALA A 251 -6.27 27.16 -19.39
C ALA A 251 -5.98 28.49 -18.69
N GLY A 252 -6.85 29.49 -18.88
CA GLY A 252 -6.75 30.80 -18.23
C GLY A 252 -7.89 31.01 -17.23
N SER A 253 -7.56 31.19 -15.96
CA SER A 253 -8.50 31.50 -14.89
C SER A 253 -8.25 32.93 -14.41
N THR A 254 -8.93 33.92 -15.02
CA THR A 254 -8.68 35.34 -14.76
C THR A 254 -9.31 35.78 -13.44
N LEU A 255 -8.47 35.93 -12.41
CA LEU A 255 -8.85 36.20 -11.02
C LEU A 255 -8.32 37.56 -10.52
N ILE A 256 -7.00 37.79 -10.59
CA ILE A 256 -6.34 38.94 -9.93
C ILE A 256 -6.36 40.23 -10.76
N ALA A 257 -6.96 40.20 -11.96
CA ALA A 257 -7.26 41.37 -12.78
C ALA A 257 -8.24 42.35 -12.11
N CYS A 258 -8.93 41.92 -11.05
CA CYS A 258 -9.91 42.67 -10.30
C CYS A 258 -9.80 42.35 -8.79
N TRP A 259 -10.80 42.79 -8.01
CA TRP A 259 -10.89 42.42 -6.61
C TRP A 259 -11.74 41.15 -6.47
N SER A 260 -11.10 40.06 -6.08
CA SER A 260 -11.71 38.81 -5.65
C SER A 260 -12.12 38.86 -4.17
N GLY A 261 -12.60 37.72 -3.67
CA GLY A 261 -12.63 37.42 -2.25
C GLY A 261 -13.07 35.97 -2.04
N ASP A 262 -12.40 35.23 -1.16
CA ASP A 262 -12.69 33.87 -0.65
C ASP A 262 -13.51 32.98 -1.59
N SER A 263 -14.85 33.10 -1.61
CA SER A 263 -15.70 32.36 -2.56
C SER A 263 -15.30 32.43 -4.04
N THR A 264 -14.69 33.52 -4.52
CA THR A 264 -14.23 33.64 -5.91
C THR A 264 -12.84 33.05 -6.10
N GLU A 265 -11.97 33.11 -5.09
CA GLU A 265 -10.69 32.41 -5.09
C GLU A 265 -10.92 30.89 -5.09
N ALA A 266 -11.76 30.40 -4.18
CA ALA A 266 -12.17 29.00 -4.09
C ALA A 266 -12.72 28.44 -5.42
N ASN A 267 -13.70 29.13 -6.02
CA ASN A 267 -14.27 28.72 -7.32
C ASN A 267 -13.25 28.77 -8.47
N ALA A 268 -12.25 29.66 -8.40
CA ALA A 268 -11.23 29.82 -9.44
C ALA A 268 -10.11 28.78 -9.34
N LEU A 269 -9.83 28.31 -8.12
CA LEU A 269 -8.97 27.17 -7.84
C LEU A 269 -9.65 25.87 -8.31
N THR A 270 -10.80 25.50 -7.76
CA THR A 270 -11.47 24.20 -8.07
C THR A 270 -12.17 24.12 -9.45
N PHE A 271 -11.82 25.01 -10.40
CA PHE A 271 -12.52 25.09 -11.68
C PHE A 271 -12.17 23.90 -12.58
N MET A 272 -13.15 23.00 -12.75
CA MET A 272 -13.01 21.74 -13.48
C MET A 272 -11.98 20.80 -12.82
N ASN A 273 -11.99 20.69 -11.48
CA ASN A 273 -11.05 19.89 -10.70
C ASN A 273 -10.85 18.42 -11.17
N ASN A 274 -11.86 17.78 -11.76
CA ASN A 274 -11.72 16.41 -12.32
C ASN A 274 -11.11 16.33 -13.74
N GLU A 275 -10.97 17.46 -14.46
CA GLU A 275 -10.35 17.52 -15.80
C GLU A 275 -9.02 18.31 -15.81
N THR A 276 -8.94 19.39 -15.02
CA THR A 276 -7.69 20.14 -14.81
C THR A 276 -6.74 19.30 -13.97
N HIS A 277 -5.44 19.31 -14.31
CA HIS A 277 -4.46 18.52 -13.56
C HIS A 277 -3.67 19.39 -12.58
N ILE A 278 -3.26 20.58 -13.03
CA ILE A 278 -2.37 21.48 -12.29
C ILE A 278 -2.96 22.89 -12.23
N TYR A 279 -2.97 23.50 -11.05
CA TYR A 279 -3.26 24.93 -10.86
C TYR A 279 -1.99 25.67 -10.49
N THR A 280 -1.57 26.63 -11.32
CA THR A 280 -0.38 27.46 -11.06
C THR A 280 -0.78 28.86 -10.62
N ASN A 281 -0.37 29.23 -9.40
CA ASN A 281 -0.79 30.45 -8.71
C ASN A 281 0.43 31.32 -8.39
N SER A 282 0.41 32.58 -8.86
CA SER A 282 1.55 33.51 -8.76
C SER A 282 1.19 34.82 -8.04
N TRP A 283 0.30 34.71 -7.07
CA TRP A 283 -0.31 35.78 -6.28
C TRP A 283 -0.48 35.35 -4.82
N GLY A 284 -0.73 36.30 -3.93
CA GLY A 284 -0.87 36.06 -2.49
C GLY A 284 -1.20 37.35 -1.73
N PRO A 285 -0.89 37.42 -0.42
CA PRO A 285 -0.96 38.65 0.36
C PRO A 285 0.11 39.67 -0.09
N SER A 286 0.37 40.71 0.70
CA SER A 286 1.34 41.75 0.34
C SER A 286 2.71 41.50 0.98
N ASP A 287 3.69 41.13 0.14
CA ASP A 287 5.14 40.89 0.35
C ASP A 287 5.92 42.08 0.99
N ASN A 288 5.47 42.58 2.14
CA ASN A 288 5.90 43.84 2.77
C ASN A 288 6.55 43.68 4.16
N GLY A 289 6.78 42.44 4.61
CA GLY A 289 7.37 42.08 5.90
C GLY A 289 6.51 42.43 7.11
N GLN A 290 5.20 42.65 6.92
CA GLN A 290 4.21 43.06 7.93
C GLN A 290 2.78 42.51 7.66
N THR A 291 2.57 41.74 6.58
CA THR A 291 1.27 41.11 6.31
C THR A 291 1.28 39.72 6.91
N LEU A 292 0.19 39.37 7.60
CA LEU A 292 -0.07 38.01 8.05
C LEU A 292 -1.54 37.79 7.70
N ASP A 293 -1.79 37.00 6.67
CA ASP A 293 -3.13 36.83 6.09
C ASP A 293 -3.25 35.40 5.54
N ALA A 294 -4.43 34.82 5.69
CA ALA A 294 -4.70 33.43 5.35
C ALA A 294 -5.92 33.33 4.42
N PRO A 295 -6.01 32.25 3.62
CA PRO A 295 -7.22 31.90 2.90
C PRO A 295 -8.45 31.88 3.84
N GLY A 296 -9.60 32.28 3.29
CA GLY A 296 -10.86 32.09 3.99
C GLY A 296 -11.29 30.62 4.00
N PRO A 297 -12.36 30.29 4.75
CA PRO A 297 -12.80 28.91 4.90
C PRO A 297 -13.29 28.27 3.59
N LEU A 298 -13.72 29.05 2.59
CA LEU A 298 -14.10 28.49 1.29
C LEU A 298 -12.87 28.14 0.46
N MET A 299 -11.82 28.95 0.53
CA MET A 299 -10.55 28.66 -0.14
C MET A 299 -9.80 27.48 0.50
N LEU A 300 -9.86 27.34 1.84
CA LEU A 300 -9.35 26.15 2.54
C LEU A 300 -10.12 24.87 2.12
N ALA A 301 -11.45 24.91 2.12
CA ALA A 301 -12.25 23.79 1.65
C ALA A 301 -12.04 23.47 0.15
N ALA A 302 -11.64 24.45 -0.66
CA ALA A 302 -11.24 24.22 -2.05
C ALA A 302 -9.87 23.53 -2.16
N PHE A 303 -8.91 23.84 -1.30
CA PHE A 303 -7.66 23.06 -1.21
C PHE A 303 -7.92 21.60 -0.83
N GLU A 304 -8.79 21.36 0.16
CA GLU A 304 -9.17 20.00 0.60
C GLU A 304 -9.92 19.24 -0.51
N SER A 305 -10.93 19.84 -1.15
CA SER A 305 -11.67 19.22 -2.27
C SER A 305 -10.76 18.95 -3.48
N ASP A 306 -9.88 19.88 -3.84
CA ASP A 306 -8.92 19.66 -4.93
C ASP A 306 -7.89 18.57 -4.58
N ALA A 307 -7.48 18.42 -3.32
CA ALA A 307 -6.56 17.37 -2.88
C ALA A 307 -7.19 15.98 -2.78
N TYR A 308 -8.42 15.87 -2.28
CA TYR A 308 -9.07 14.57 -2.01
C TYR A 308 -10.08 14.12 -3.08
N GLU A 309 -10.73 15.05 -3.79
CA GLU A 309 -11.75 14.74 -4.81
C GLU A 309 -11.26 15.00 -6.24
N GLY A 310 -10.33 15.96 -6.41
CA GLY A 310 -9.75 16.37 -7.69
C GLY A 310 -9.09 15.23 -8.46
N ARG A 311 -8.99 15.37 -9.80
CA ARG A 311 -8.50 14.31 -10.71
C ARG A 311 -9.18 12.94 -10.48
N ASN A 312 -10.45 12.92 -10.05
CA ASN A 312 -11.19 11.70 -9.69
C ASN A 312 -10.57 10.93 -8.50
N GLY A 313 -10.11 11.64 -7.47
CA GLY A 313 -9.54 11.06 -6.24
C GLY A 313 -8.01 11.09 -6.16
N LEU A 314 -7.29 11.30 -7.27
CA LEU A 314 -5.82 11.43 -7.26
C LEU A 314 -5.34 12.77 -6.68
N GLY A 315 -6.20 13.78 -6.64
CA GLY A 315 -5.87 15.13 -6.21
C GLY A 315 -5.18 15.98 -7.28
N ASN A 316 -5.60 17.25 -7.38
CA ASN A 316 -4.98 18.25 -8.24
C ASN A 316 -3.63 18.69 -7.67
N ILE A 317 -2.69 19.00 -8.57
CA ILE A 317 -1.41 19.56 -8.14
C ILE A 317 -1.49 21.09 -8.11
N ILE A 318 -1.25 21.68 -6.94
CA ILE A 318 -1.38 23.12 -6.75
C ILE A 318 0.02 23.71 -6.50
N THR A 319 0.51 24.51 -7.43
CA THR A 319 1.79 25.21 -7.27
C THR A 319 1.57 26.67 -6.87
N TRP A 320 2.36 27.15 -5.92
CA TRP A 320 2.26 28.49 -5.37
C TRP A 320 3.60 29.23 -5.33
N ALA A 321 3.59 30.52 -5.63
CA ALA A 321 4.77 31.37 -5.54
C ALA A 321 5.08 31.70 -4.08
N ALA A 322 6.29 31.36 -3.61
CA ALA A 322 6.71 31.61 -2.22
C ALA A 322 6.96 33.09 -1.86
N GLY A 323 6.51 34.06 -2.66
CA GLY A 323 6.65 35.50 -2.37
C GLY A 323 7.94 36.17 -2.85
N ASN A 324 7.95 37.52 -2.89
CA ASN A 324 9.02 38.39 -3.42
C ASN A 324 9.51 39.45 -2.39
N GLY A 325 9.21 39.23 -1.12
CA GLY A 325 9.38 40.14 0.01
C GLY A 325 10.72 40.08 0.74
N LEU A 326 11.71 39.28 0.32
CA LEU A 326 13.00 39.14 1.05
C LEU A 326 13.67 40.49 1.36
N THR A 327 13.55 41.48 0.47
CA THR A 327 14.13 42.81 0.68
C THR A 327 13.45 43.65 1.78
N ASN A 328 12.26 43.23 2.22
CA ASN A 328 11.51 43.74 3.37
C ASN A 328 11.71 42.89 4.64
N ASN A 329 12.48 41.79 4.56
CA ASN A 329 12.54 40.70 5.54
C ASN A 329 11.19 40.00 5.74
N ASP A 330 10.54 39.61 4.64
CA ASP A 330 9.34 38.76 4.65
C ASP A 330 9.70 37.26 4.53
N ASN A 331 8.74 36.39 4.84
CA ASN A 331 8.90 34.93 4.89
C ASN A 331 7.61 34.23 4.42
N ALA A 332 7.75 33.17 3.60
CA ALA A 332 6.64 32.42 3.01
C ALA A 332 5.69 31.79 4.06
N ASN A 333 6.17 31.52 5.28
CA ASN A 333 5.34 31.06 6.41
C ASN A 333 4.33 32.11 6.93
N TYR A 334 4.33 33.35 6.40
CA TYR A 334 3.32 34.38 6.69
C TYR A 334 2.25 34.53 5.60
N ASP A 335 2.43 33.83 4.47
CA ASP A 335 1.44 33.69 3.41
C ASP A 335 0.66 32.38 3.61
N GLY A 336 -0.59 32.47 4.08
CA GLY A 336 -1.40 31.29 4.34
C GLY A 336 -1.81 30.48 3.11
N TRP A 337 -1.53 30.96 1.89
CA TRP A 337 -1.68 30.17 0.67
C TRP A 337 -0.42 29.35 0.40
N ALA A 338 0.76 29.98 0.31
CA ALA A 338 2.05 29.30 0.12
C ALA A 338 2.54 28.49 1.35
N ASN A 339 1.90 28.67 2.50
CA ASN A 339 2.11 27.85 3.69
C ASN A 339 1.12 26.67 3.77
N SER A 340 0.19 26.48 2.83
CA SER A 340 -0.74 25.35 2.89
C SER A 340 -0.06 24.05 2.45
N ARG A 341 -0.20 22.96 3.23
CA ARG A 341 0.36 21.63 2.93
C ARG A 341 -0.11 21.05 1.57
N PHE A 342 -1.30 21.46 1.13
CA PHE A 342 -1.87 21.11 -0.17
C PHE A 342 -1.21 21.84 -1.35
N THR A 343 -0.25 22.75 -1.09
CA THR A 343 0.42 23.54 -2.11
C THR A 343 1.92 23.29 -2.16
N ILE A 344 2.46 23.20 -3.37
CA ILE A 344 3.90 23.16 -3.62
C ILE A 344 4.39 24.61 -3.69
N ALA A 345 4.95 25.10 -2.59
CA ALA A 345 5.54 26.44 -2.53
C ALA A 345 6.90 26.47 -3.21
N VAL A 346 7.04 27.34 -4.23
CA VAL A 346 8.19 27.40 -5.13
C VAL A 346 9.00 28.69 -4.91
N SER A 347 10.27 28.54 -4.56
CA SER A 347 11.22 29.66 -4.42
C SER A 347 11.99 29.95 -5.73
N ALA A 348 12.63 31.11 -5.82
CA ALA A 348 13.29 31.59 -7.03
C ALA A 348 14.82 31.61 -6.92
N ILE A 349 15.47 30.98 -7.91
CA ILE A 349 16.94 30.96 -8.06
C ILE A 349 17.40 31.54 -9.40
N THR A 350 18.58 32.14 -9.39
CA THR A 350 19.22 32.78 -10.55
C THR A 350 19.84 31.77 -11.53
N HIS A 351 20.36 32.23 -12.68
CA HIS A 351 21.14 31.39 -13.61
C HIS A 351 22.52 30.94 -13.08
N TYR A 352 22.81 31.24 -11.81
CA TYR A 352 23.95 30.72 -11.05
C TYR A 352 23.57 29.64 -10.03
N GLY A 353 22.26 29.45 -9.76
CA GLY A 353 21.74 28.59 -8.70
C GLY A 353 21.66 29.28 -7.34
N GLU A 354 22.05 30.56 -7.26
CA GLU A 354 21.98 31.40 -6.05
C GLU A 354 20.56 31.94 -5.86
N GLN A 355 20.09 32.05 -4.61
CA GLN A 355 18.81 32.70 -4.22
C GLN A 355 18.63 34.07 -4.88
N SER A 356 17.51 34.27 -5.57
CA SER A 356 17.18 35.57 -6.16
C SER A 356 16.93 36.62 -5.08
N TYR A 357 17.35 37.87 -5.31
CA TYR A 357 17.40 38.92 -4.26
C TYR A 357 16.07 39.26 -3.57
N TYR A 358 14.95 38.81 -4.13
CA TYR A 358 13.59 39.02 -3.66
C TYR A 358 12.96 37.74 -3.07
N SER A 359 13.48 36.54 -3.39
CA SER A 359 12.83 35.27 -3.05
C SER A 359 12.80 35.07 -1.55
N GLU A 360 11.60 34.99 -0.97
CA GLU A 360 11.45 34.77 0.46
C GLU A 360 11.98 33.39 0.86
N PRO A 361 12.50 33.25 2.08
CA PRO A 361 12.69 31.97 2.72
C PRO A 361 11.40 31.52 3.41
N GLY A 362 11.34 30.25 3.82
CA GLY A 362 10.26 29.67 4.62
C GLY A 362 10.48 28.17 4.81
N ALA A 363 9.89 27.62 5.88
CA ALA A 363 9.93 26.18 6.19
C ALA A 363 8.89 25.36 5.39
N SER A 364 7.92 26.02 4.74
CA SER A 364 6.93 25.41 3.84
C SER A 364 7.40 25.28 2.38
N ILE A 365 8.57 25.82 2.03
CA ILE A 365 9.10 25.77 0.67
C ILE A 365 9.53 24.33 0.35
N LEU A 366 8.90 23.71 -0.65
CA LEU A 366 9.24 22.35 -1.08
C LEU A 366 10.44 22.36 -2.04
N VAL A 367 10.43 23.25 -3.05
CA VAL A 367 11.44 23.29 -4.12
C VAL A 367 11.75 24.72 -4.60
N ALA A 368 12.88 24.87 -5.26
CA ALA A 368 13.30 26.07 -5.98
C ALA A 368 13.19 25.87 -7.51
N ALA A 369 12.91 26.94 -8.25
CA ALA A 369 12.96 26.93 -9.71
C ALA A 369 13.56 28.23 -10.28
N HIS A 370 14.08 28.14 -11.50
CA HIS A 370 14.86 29.20 -12.14
C HIS A 370 14.02 30.43 -12.51
N SER A 371 14.53 31.61 -12.14
CA SER A 371 13.92 32.92 -12.38
C SER A 371 14.99 34.03 -12.45
N ASN A 372 14.58 35.28 -12.66
CA ASN A 372 15.49 36.43 -12.65
C ASN A 372 16.07 36.70 -11.25
N GLY A 373 17.17 37.46 -11.13
CA GLY A 373 17.66 37.93 -9.82
C GLY A 373 19.05 38.55 -9.78
N ASP A 374 19.80 38.48 -10.87
CA ASP A 374 21.21 38.91 -10.98
C ASP A 374 21.45 39.96 -12.09
N GLY A 375 20.46 40.17 -12.95
CA GLY A 375 20.51 41.03 -14.12
C GLY A 375 20.03 40.36 -15.40
N GLU A 376 19.92 39.04 -15.42
CA GLU A 376 19.25 38.27 -16.48
C GLU A 376 17.76 38.10 -16.16
N GLY A 377 16.90 38.09 -17.19
CA GLY A 377 15.46 37.88 -17.08
C GLY A 377 15.03 36.52 -17.61
N ILE A 378 13.77 36.17 -17.41
CA ILE A 378 13.15 35.02 -18.08
C ILE A 378 12.59 35.47 -19.42
N THR A 379 12.93 34.71 -20.47
CA THR A 379 12.40 34.87 -21.83
C THR A 379 11.19 33.97 -21.99
N THR A 380 10.03 34.59 -22.26
CA THR A 380 8.72 33.94 -22.36
C THR A 380 7.76 34.80 -23.21
N THR A 381 6.56 34.32 -23.46
CA THR A 381 5.49 35.06 -24.15
C THR A 381 5.12 36.36 -23.42
N ASP A 382 4.63 37.33 -24.18
CA ASP A 382 4.03 38.57 -23.69
C ASP A 382 2.73 38.79 -24.50
N ILE A 383 1.88 39.74 -24.10
CA ILE A 383 0.61 40.02 -24.83
C ILE A 383 0.90 40.27 -26.32
N HIS A 384 0.16 39.62 -27.21
CA HIS A 384 0.41 39.71 -28.64
C HIS A 384 0.10 41.10 -29.22
N ASP A 385 0.91 41.52 -30.19
CA ASP A 385 0.64 42.75 -30.95
C ASP A 385 -0.58 42.55 -31.89
N ASP A 386 -1.75 43.12 -31.57
CA ASP A 386 -2.91 43.14 -32.48
C ASP A 386 -2.61 44.01 -33.72
N PRO A 387 -2.50 43.41 -34.93
CA PRO A 387 -2.12 44.11 -36.16
C PRO A 387 -3.19 45.08 -36.70
N ASP A 388 -4.42 45.06 -36.18
CA ASP A 388 -5.51 45.99 -36.53
C ASP A 388 -5.60 47.19 -35.55
N THR A 389 -4.82 47.22 -34.46
CA THR A 389 -4.69 48.37 -33.55
C THR A 389 -3.39 49.16 -33.79
N THR A 390 -3.14 50.19 -32.97
CA THR A 390 -1.90 51.00 -33.01
C THR A 390 -1.37 51.22 -31.59
N SER A 391 -1.48 50.18 -30.77
CA SER A 391 -1.14 50.15 -29.36
C SER A 391 -0.17 48.99 -29.10
N ASP A 392 0.90 48.99 -29.89
CA ASP A 392 2.07 48.11 -29.90
C ASP A 392 2.90 48.19 -28.58
N ASP A 393 2.27 48.56 -27.45
CA ASP A 393 2.83 48.89 -26.13
C ASP A 393 2.03 48.14 -24.99
N ALA A 394 1.59 46.90 -25.21
CA ALA A 394 0.85 46.10 -24.22
C ALA A 394 1.79 45.10 -23.50
N GLY A 395 1.52 44.77 -22.23
CA GLY A 395 2.32 43.80 -21.48
C GLY A 395 3.61 44.38 -20.88
N TYR A 396 4.69 43.59 -20.85
CA TYR A 396 6.00 43.98 -20.30
C TYR A 396 6.86 44.73 -21.31
N ALA A 397 6.81 44.34 -22.58
CA ALA A 397 7.62 44.84 -23.68
C ALA A 397 6.78 45.14 -24.93
N ASN A 398 7.40 45.73 -25.96
CA ASN A 398 6.75 45.89 -27.26
C ASN A 398 6.94 44.59 -28.07
N GLY A 399 5.83 43.90 -28.37
CA GLY A 399 5.81 42.65 -29.13
C GLY A 399 5.62 41.41 -28.26
N ASN A 400 5.30 40.30 -28.93
CA ASN A 400 4.87 39.00 -28.40
C ASN A 400 5.80 38.27 -27.40
N VAL A 401 6.99 38.80 -27.08
CA VAL A 401 8.00 38.11 -26.27
C VAL A 401 8.66 39.11 -25.31
N THR A 402 8.64 38.77 -24.03
CA THR A 402 9.38 39.49 -22.98
C THR A 402 10.68 38.77 -22.67
N ASN A 403 11.69 39.52 -22.24
CA ASN A 403 13.00 39.00 -21.79
C ASN A 403 13.32 39.52 -20.37
N THR A 404 12.28 39.94 -19.65
CA THR A 404 12.38 40.60 -18.33
C THR A 404 11.35 40.08 -17.33
N PHE A 405 10.68 38.97 -17.64
CA PHE A 405 9.81 38.29 -16.68
C PHE A 405 10.66 37.66 -15.56
N GLY A 406 10.01 37.33 -14.44
CA GLY A 406 10.70 36.90 -13.23
C GLY A 406 9.85 37.09 -11.98
N GLY A 407 10.50 37.08 -10.80
CA GLY A 407 9.82 36.85 -9.52
C GLY A 407 9.69 35.34 -9.22
N THR A 408 9.25 34.98 -8.01
CA THR A 408 8.74 33.63 -7.73
C THR A 408 7.57 33.28 -8.64
N SER A 409 6.84 34.30 -9.11
CA SER A 409 5.86 34.27 -10.19
C SER A 409 6.34 33.69 -11.54
N SER A 410 7.65 33.55 -11.76
CA SER A 410 8.21 32.83 -12.93
C SER A 410 8.84 31.49 -12.58
N ALA A 411 9.17 31.25 -11.31
CA ALA A 411 9.68 29.98 -10.82
C ALA A 411 8.54 28.95 -10.71
N THR A 412 7.39 29.39 -10.18
CA THR A 412 6.18 28.58 -10.00
C THR A 412 5.64 27.95 -11.28
N PRO A 413 5.42 28.70 -12.39
CA PRO A 413 4.98 28.09 -13.64
C PRO A 413 6.05 27.18 -14.29
N LEU A 414 7.35 27.40 -14.01
CA LEU A 414 8.39 26.48 -14.45
C LEU A 414 8.29 25.14 -13.71
N ALA A 415 8.09 25.15 -12.39
CA ALA A 415 7.81 23.95 -11.60
C ALA A 415 6.51 23.26 -12.06
N ALA A 416 5.44 24.01 -12.31
CA ALA A 416 4.18 23.48 -12.86
C ALA A 416 4.38 22.78 -14.22
N GLY A 417 5.21 23.35 -15.09
CA GLY A 417 5.58 22.71 -16.35
C GLY A 417 6.43 21.45 -16.16
N VAL A 418 7.35 21.42 -15.18
CA VAL A 418 8.09 20.19 -14.83
C VAL A 418 7.13 19.11 -14.29
N ILE A 419 6.17 19.48 -13.44
CA ILE A 419 5.14 18.56 -12.93
C ILE A 419 4.25 18.03 -14.05
N ALA A 420 3.94 18.83 -15.07
CA ALA A 420 3.22 18.32 -16.23
C ALA A 420 4.01 17.26 -17.02
N LEU A 421 5.34 17.28 -16.98
CA LEU A 421 6.17 16.20 -17.54
C LEU A 421 6.19 14.96 -16.63
N ILE A 422 6.08 15.13 -15.31
CA ILE A 422 5.93 14.04 -14.33
C ILE A 422 4.61 13.30 -14.58
N LEU A 423 3.49 14.03 -14.74
CA LEU A 423 2.17 13.44 -14.98
C LEU A 423 2.01 12.85 -16.39
N ASP A 424 2.69 13.39 -17.41
CA ASP A 424 2.75 12.79 -18.77
C ASP A 424 3.54 11.46 -18.77
N ALA A 425 4.43 11.26 -17.79
CA ALA A 425 5.12 9.99 -17.59
C ALA A 425 4.33 8.98 -16.75
N ASN A 426 3.56 9.45 -15.76
CA ASN A 426 2.68 8.61 -14.95
C ASN A 426 1.44 9.41 -14.50
N GLU A 427 0.30 9.14 -15.13
CA GLU A 427 -0.96 9.87 -14.87
C GLU A 427 -1.68 9.43 -13.58
N ASN A 428 -1.27 8.30 -12.98
CA ASN A 428 -1.86 7.71 -11.78
C ASN A 428 -1.29 8.26 -10.46
N LEU A 429 -0.29 9.13 -10.52
CA LEU A 429 0.34 9.72 -9.32
C LEU A 429 -0.64 10.60 -8.56
N THR A 430 -0.72 10.42 -7.24
CA THR A 430 -1.50 11.32 -6.37
C THR A 430 -0.81 12.68 -6.20
N TRP A 431 -1.50 13.63 -5.58
CA TRP A 431 -0.92 14.91 -5.21
C TRP A 431 0.24 14.78 -4.19
N ARG A 432 0.21 13.78 -3.32
CA ARG A 432 1.31 13.45 -2.38
C ARG A 432 2.49 12.82 -3.10
N ASP A 433 2.26 11.88 -4.02
CA ASP A 433 3.32 11.26 -4.83
C ASP A 433 4.15 12.29 -5.59
N VAL A 434 3.50 13.29 -6.18
CA VAL A 434 4.21 14.37 -6.87
C VAL A 434 5.08 15.18 -5.91
N GLN A 435 4.67 15.39 -4.66
CA GLN A 435 5.54 16.05 -3.66
C GLN A 435 6.72 15.15 -3.27
N HIS A 436 6.49 13.86 -3.00
CA HIS A 436 7.54 12.87 -2.73
C HIS A 436 8.56 12.75 -3.85
N ILE A 437 8.12 12.70 -5.11
CA ILE A 437 8.99 12.68 -6.30
C ILE A 437 9.83 13.95 -6.36
N LEU A 438 9.25 15.13 -6.09
CA LEU A 438 9.99 16.40 -6.08
C LEU A 438 11.03 16.44 -4.95
N VAL A 439 10.70 15.98 -3.74
CA VAL A 439 11.63 15.83 -2.61
C VAL A 439 12.82 14.95 -2.99
N ASN A 440 12.54 13.74 -3.49
CA ASN A 440 13.55 12.73 -3.80
C ASN A 440 14.37 12.99 -5.08
N SER A 441 13.93 13.93 -5.95
CA SER A 441 14.62 14.28 -7.19
C SER A 441 15.24 15.69 -7.21
N ALA A 442 14.95 16.53 -6.22
CA ALA A 442 15.48 17.88 -6.14
C ALA A 442 17.02 17.91 -6.10
N ARG A 443 17.60 18.86 -6.84
CA ARG A 443 19.04 19.05 -6.93
C ARG A 443 19.52 20.15 -6.00
N MET A 444 20.41 19.82 -5.08
CA MET A 444 21.11 20.80 -4.23
C MET A 444 21.80 21.90 -5.06
N ASN A 445 21.17 23.07 -5.16
CA ASN A 445 21.69 24.28 -5.80
C ASN A 445 22.51 25.11 -4.81
N ASP A 446 23.46 25.91 -5.31
CA ASP A 446 24.45 26.64 -4.49
C ASP A 446 24.94 25.85 -3.26
N PRO A 447 25.68 24.72 -3.46
CA PRO A 447 26.09 23.80 -2.38
C PRO A 447 27.12 24.40 -1.40
N ASN A 448 27.36 25.71 -1.44
CA ASN A 448 28.19 26.44 -0.48
C ASN A 448 27.39 27.43 0.36
N ASP A 449 26.08 27.59 0.13
CA ASP A 449 25.22 28.41 0.99
C ASP A 449 25.11 27.77 2.38
N SER A 450 25.07 28.61 3.42
CA SER A 450 25.05 28.16 4.81
C SER A 450 23.66 27.83 5.35
N SER A 451 22.62 27.90 4.52
CA SER A 451 21.25 27.50 4.86
C SER A 451 21.01 26.00 4.77
N TRP A 452 21.81 25.28 4.00
CA TRP A 452 21.76 23.83 3.87
C TRP A 452 22.07 23.12 5.19
N GLY A 453 21.17 22.24 5.60
CA GLY A 453 21.37 21.22 6.62
C GLY A 453 20.93 19.86 6.08
N ILE A 454 21.23 18.79 6.82
CA ILE A 454 20.70 17.46 6.53
C ILE A 454 19.66 17.17 7.61
N ASN A 455 18.46 16.72 7.22
CA ASN A 455 17.43 16.27 8.14
C ASN A 455 17.74 14.86 8.69
N ASP A 456 16.88 14.28 9.52
CA ASP A 456 17.17 12.98 10.15
C ASP A 456 17.01 11.79 9.19
N ALA A 457 16.17 11.94 8.16
CA ALA A 457 16.01 11.00 7.06
C ALA A 457 17.21 10.97 6.09
N GLY A 458 18.02 12.04 6.09
CA GLY A 458 19.20 12.17 5.23
C GLY A 458 19.06 13.14 4.07
N HIS A 459 17.92 13.84 3.95
CA HIS A 459 17.68 14.84 2.91
C HIS A 459 18.44 16.16 3.16
N ASP A 460 19.02 16.73 2.10
CA ASP A 460 19.56 18.10 2.12
C ASP A 460 18.38 19.10 2.09
N VAL A 461 18.19 19.86 3.17
CA VAL A 461 17.07 20.82 3.35
C VAL A 461 17.57 22.25 3.58
N SER A 462 16.84 23.23 3.05
CA SER A 462 17.14 24.66 3.20
C SER A 462 15.88 25.53 3.19
N HIS A 463 15.74 26.41 4.18
CA HIS A 463 14.68 27.41 4.22
C HIS A 463 14.69 28.39 3.02
N LYS A 464 15.72 28.39 2.17
CA LYS A 464 15.76 29.20 0.94
C LYS A 464 15.30 28.46 -0.30
N TYR A 465 15.45 27.14 -0.31
CA TYR A 465 15.44 26.32 -1.53
C TYR A 465 14.54 25.08 -1.41
N GLY A 466 13.95 24.84 -0.22
CA GLY A 466 13.34 23.56 0.13
C GLY A 466 14.38 22.45 0.07
N PHE A 467 14.04 21.39 -0.66
CA PHE A 467 14.94 20.27 -0.98
C PHE A 467 15.89 20.59 -2.15
N GLY A 468 15.65 21.68 -2.90
CA GLY A 468 16.54 22.19 -3.92
C GLY A 468 15.88 22.55 -5.25
N ALA A 469 16.70 22.74 -6.27
CA ALA A 469 16.24 23.08 -7.60
C ALA A 469 15.52 21.90 -8.27
N VAL A 470 14.36 22.16 -8.89
CA VAL A 470 13.67 21.16 -9.71
C VAL A 470 14.58 20.63 -10.82
N ASP A 471 14.67 19.30 -10.93
CA ASP A 471 15.38 18.60 -12.01
C ASP A 471 14.40 17.67 -12.71
N ALA A 472 13.88 18.10 -13.85
CA ALA A 472 12.88 17.34 -14.59
C ALA A 472 13.41 16.00 -15.11
N GLY A 473 14.72 15.90 -15.36
CA GLY A 473 15.34 14.65 -15.80
C GLY A 473 15.35 13.61 -14.68
N ALA A 474 15.63 14.02 -13.44
CA ALA A 474 15.56 13.14 -12.28
C ALA A 474 14.10 12.82 -11.90
N ALA A 475 13.23 13.84 -11.82
CA ALA A 475 11.86 13.69 -11.39
C ALA A 475 11.04 12.76 -12.30
N VAL A 476 11.18 12.91 -13.63
CA VAL A 476 10.46 12.05 -14.58
C VAL A 476 10.99 10.62 -14.58
N SER A 477 12.31 10.42 -14.50
CA SER A 477 12.88 9.07 -14.39
C SER A 477 12.52 8.35 -13.08
N LEU A 478 12.15 9.10 -12.04
CA LEU A 478 11.61 8.55 -10.79
C LEU A 478 10.12 8.21 -10.96
N ALA A 479 9.35 9.09 -11.61
CA ALA A 479 7.92 8.91 -11.88
C ALA A 479 7.58 7.68 -12.74
N GLU A 480 8.43 7.35 -13.72
CA GLU A 480 8.25 6.20 -14.64
C GLU A 480 8.08 4.85 -13.92
N ASN A 481 8.64 4.70 -12.70
CA ASN A 481 8.56 3.47 -11.90
C ASN A 481 8.18 3.77 -10.43
N TRP A 482 7.47 4.88 -10.19
CA TRP A 482 7.02 5.24 -8.85
C TRP A 482 5.85 4.35 -8.43
N THR A 483 5.93 3.78 -7.24
CA THR A 483 4.80 3.11 -6.57
C THR A 483 4.12 4.16 -5.71
N ASN A 484 2.80 4.31 -5.83
CA ASN A 484 2.07 5.31 -5.06
C ASN A 484 2.22 5.08 -3.55
N VAL A 485 2.32 6.16 -2.78
CA VAL A 485 2.40 6.09 -1.31
C VAL A 485 1.06 5.72 -0.68
N ASP A 486 1.12 5.06 0.48
CA ASP A 486 -0.05 4.64 1.26
C ASP A 486 -0.92 5.82 1.74
N GLU A 487 -2.11 5.52 2.25
CA GLU A 487 -3.07 6.50 2.74
C GLU A 487 -2.48 7.47 3.78
N GLU A 488 -3.02 8.70 3.80
CA GLU A 488 -2.49 9.77 4.64
C GLU A 488 -2.97 9.69 6.10
N LEU A 489 -2.07 9.33 7.01
CA LEU A 489 -2.29 9.41 8.44
C LEU A 489 -2.12 10.83 8.99
N ASN A 490 -3.10 11.24 9.80
CA ASN A 490 -3.25 12.59 10.36
C ASN A 490 -3.28 12.53 11.90
N LEU A 491 -2.17 12.83 12.58
CA LEU A 491 -2.08 12.76 14.05
C LEU A 491 -1.99 14.15 14.70
N SER A 492 -2.94 14.44 15.59
CA SER A 492 -3.08 15.75 16.27
C SER A 492 -2.64 15.72 17.74
N PHE A 493 -1.68 16.57 18.08
CA PHE A 493 -1.15 16.75 19.43
C PHE A 493 -1.49 18.13 20.00
N GLY A 494 -2.42 18.16 20.94
CA GLY A 494 -2.92 19.38 21.58
C GLY A 494 -4.44 19.52 21.41
N PRO A 495 -4.99 20.75 21.38
CA PRO A 495 -4.30 22.02 21.68
C PRO A 495 -3.86 22.10 23.14
N PHE A 496 -2.59 22.39 23.36
CA PHE A 496 -2.03 22.69 24.67
C PHE A 496 -2.25 24.17 25.00
N SER A 497 -2.91 24.48 26.11
CA SER A 497 -3.23 25.87 26.50
C SER A 497 -2.44 26.37 27.71
N PRO A 498 -1.10 26.61 27.59
CA PRO A 498 -0.25 26.88 28.75
C PRO A 498 -0.45 28.26 29.38
N SER A 499 -1.08 29.22 28.68
CA SER A 499 -1.24 30.62 29.14
C SER A 499 0.10 31.24 29.61
N PHE A 500 1.17 31.00 28.85
CA PHE A 500 2.56 31.25 29.26
C PHE A 500 3.05 32.64 28.80
N THR A 501 3.44 33.48 29.75
CA THR A 501 4.04 34.79 29.44
C THR A 501 5.47 34.65 28.89
N ILE A 502 5.68 35.06 27.64
CA ILE A 502 6.96 34.97 26.92
C ILE A 502 7.97 35.97 27.51
N PRO A 503 9.19 35.57 27.92
CA PRO A 503 10.17 36.47 28.53
C PRO A 503 10.85 37.42 27.52
N THR A 504 10.46 38.70 27.57
CA THR A 504 11.05 39.79 26.75
C THR A 504 12.52 40.10 27.05
N SER A 505 13.26 40.51 26.02
CA SER A 505 14.69 40.87 26.06
C SER A 505 15.61 39.74 26.49
N THR A 506 15.32 38.50 26.08
CA THR A 506 16.12 37.32 26.44
C THR A 506 16.51 36.46 25.23
N ASN A 507 17.78 36.07 25.15
CA ASN A 507 18.27 35.08 24.19
C ASN A 507 18.08 33.64 24.70
N THR A 508 17.08 33.40 25.55
CA THR A 508 16.78 32.08 26.14
C THR A 508 15.45 31.59 25.61
N TRP A 509 15.45 30.40 25.02
CA TRP A 509 14.23 29.74 24.57
C TRP A 509 13.30 29.42 25.74
N SER A 510 12.01 29.55 25.48
CA SER A 510 10.94 28.89 26.23
C SER A 510 10.56 27.66 25.41
N GLU A 511 10.71 26.47 25.99
CA GLU A 511 10.63 25.19 25.30
C GLU A 511 9.40 24.44 25.82
N PHE A 512 8.61 23.88 24.89
CA PHE A 512 7.40 23.13 25.15
C PHE A 512 7.53 21.76 24.49
N ASP A 513 7.74 20.73 25.30
CA ASP A 513 7.96 19.36 24.84
C ASP A 513 6.61 18.66 24.60
N VAL A 514 6.51 17.90 23.51
CA VAL A 514 5.48 16.87 23.29
C VAL A 514 6.16 15.52 23.09
N GLN A 515 5.52 14.45 23.54
CA GLN A 515 5.97 13.07 23.27
C GLN A 515 5.04 12.49 22.21
N ILE A 516 5.61 11.95 21.14
CA ILE A 516 4.92 11.12 20.16
C ILE A 516 5.35 9.67 20.40
N THR A 517 4.38 8.76 20.38
CA THR A 517 4.55 7.32 20.65
C THR A 517 4.26 6.44 19.45
N ASP A 518 3.62 7.02 18.44
CA ASP A 518 3.14 6.39 17.21
C ASP A 518 4.16 6.72 16.12
N ASP A 519 4.68 5.72 15.40
CA ASP A 519 5.71 5.90 14.37
C ASP A 519 5.06 6.03 12.98
N ILE A 520 5.25 7.18 12.34
CA ILE A 520 4.82 7.44 10.96
C ILE A 520 5.96 8.12 10.20
N SER A 521 6.05 7.86 8.90
CA SER A 521 6.99 8.55 8.01
C SER A 521 6.41 9.91 7.69
N LEU A 522 7.05 10.96 8.19
CA LEU A 522 6.53 12.31 8.10
C LEU A 522 6.61 12.87 6.68
N GLU A 523 5.59 13.61 6.28
CA GLU A 523 5.60 14.43 5.07
C GLU A 523 5.65 15.91 5.44
N SER A 524 4.64 16.35 6.21
CA SER A 524 4.50 17.74 6.63
C SER A 524 3.99 17.87 8.06
N ILE A 525 4.27 19.01 8.69
CA ILE A 525 3.85 19.32 10.06
C ILE A 525 3.21 20.70 10.11
N ASP A 526 1.96 20.76 10.55
CA ASP A 526 1.26 22.01 10.87
C ASP A 526 1.37 22.34 12.36
N VAL A 527 1.78 23.57 12.67
CA VAL A 527 1.93 24.10 14.03
C VAL A 527 1.02 25.31 14.20
N VAL A 528 -0.13 25.09 14.84
CA VAL A 528 -1.12 26.14 15.12
C VAL A 528 -0.74 26.86 16.42
N VAL A 529 -0.73 28.18 16.43
CA VAL A 529 -0.40 29.00 17.62
C VAL A 529 -1.40 30.15 17.86
N ASP A 530 -1.77 30.36 19.13
CA ASP A 530 -2.43 31.58 19.61
C ASP A 530 -1.50 32.32 20.58
N ILE A 531 -1.03 33.49 20.17
CA ILE A 531 -0.03 34.30 20.89
C ILE A 531 -0.47 35.76 20.90
N ASP A 532 -0.87 36.29 22.06
CA ASP A 532 -1.03 37.73 22.28
C ASP A 532 0.36 38.40 22.27
N HIS A 533 0.67 39.27 21.31
CA HIS A 533 1.91 40.06 21.29
C HIS A 533 1.72 41.42 20.61
N SER A 534 2.19 42.52 21.21
CA SER A 534 1.95 43.88 20.67
C SER A 534 2.82 44.29 19.46
N ASN A 535 3.60 43.34 18.93
CA ASN A 535 4.59 43.45 17.84
C ASN A 535 4.97 41.99 17.50
N ARG A 536 4.22 41.26 16.68
CA ARG A 536 4.45 39.81 16.51
C ARG A 536 5.81 39.47 15.87
N GLY A 537 6.41 40.39 15.11
CA GLY A 537 7.77 40.27 14.56
C GLY A 537 8.90 40.38 15.58
N ASP A 538 8.61 40.66 16.87
CA ASP A 538 9.61 40.56 17.95
C ASP A 538 9.90 39.09 18.36
N LEU A 539 9.20 38.10 17.79
CA LEU A 539 9.25 36.68 18.17
C LEU A 539 10.03 35.81 17.19
N ASP A 540 10.93 34.96 17.71
CA ASP A 540 11.39 33.77 17.00
C ASP A 540 10.57 32.54 17.44
N ILE A 541 10.14 31.72 16.49
CA ILE A 541 9.38 30.46 16.70
C ILE A 541 10.06 29.35 15.89
N VAL A 542 10.43 28.26 16.57
CA VAL A 542 11.14 27.12 15.98
C VAL A 542 10.52 25.80 16.46
N LEU A 543 10.25 24.88 15.54
CA LEU A 543 10.01 23.47 15.85
C LEU A 543 11.34 22.70 15.80
N GLU A 544 11.56 21.78 16.74
CA GLU A 544 12.75 20.91 16.79
C GLU A 544 12.32 19.44 16.92
N SER A 545 12.78 18.59 15.99
CA SER A 545 12.52 17.16 16.01
C SER A 545 13.35 16.42 17.09
N PRO A 546 13.03 15.17 17.43
CA PRO A 546 13.70 14.41 18.48
C PRO A 546 15.22 14.32 18.29
N ASN A 547 15.65 14.12 17.04
CA ASN A 547 17.06 13.97 16.67
C ASN A 547 17.75 15.30 16.29
N GLY A 548 16.97 16.39 16.15
CA GLY A 548 17.47 17.76 16.27
C GLY A 548 17.39 18.63 15.01
N THR A 549 16.70 18.17 13.95
CA THR A 549 16.30 19.01 12.81
C THR A 549 15.47 20.18 13.31
N GLN A 550 15.66 21.37 12.73
CA GLN A 550 15.01 22.61 13.17
C GLN A 550 14.33 23.33 12.03
N SER A 551 13.01 23.47 12.15
CA SER A 551 12.16 24.28 11.27
C SER A 551 11.94 25.65 11.90
N TRP A 552 12.45 26.70 11.26
CA TRP A 552 12.25 28.08 11.67
C TRP A 552 10.96 28.60 11.05
N LEU A 553 9.90 28.64 11.86
CA LEU A 553 8.54 29.01 11.45
C LEU A 553 8.33 30.53 11.47
N ALA A 554 9.07 31.24 12.34
CA ALA A 554 9.11 32.70 12.38
C ALA A 554 10.44 33.19 12.96
N GLU A 555 10.89 34.36 12.50
CA GLU A 555 12.11 35.04 12.96
C GLU A 555 11.89 36.50 13.37
N GLU A 556 12.81 37.03 14.20
CA GLU A 556 12.86 38.46 14.56
C GLU A 556 12.99 39.36 13.30
N HIS A 557 11.91 40.02 12.91
CA HIS A 557 11.84 40.93 11.76
C HIS A 557 11.05 42.21 12.08
N ASN A 558 10.97 43.15 11.12
CA ASN A 558 10.40 44.48 11.36
C ASN A 558 8.87 44.52 11.18
N ASP A 559 8.15 43.70 11.95
CA ASP A 559 6.68 43.72 12.00
C ASP A 559 6.13 44.27 13.33
N GLY A 560 5.37 45.37 13.20
CA GLY A 560 4.65 46.03 14.30
C GLY A 560 3.15 45.70 14.34
N GLY A 561 2.70 44.68 13.61
CA GLY A 561 1.39 44.06 13.76
C GLY A 561 1.25 43.40 15.13
N ASN A 562 0.01 43.24 15.60
CA ASN A 562 -0.23 42.48 16.83
C ASN A 562 -0.54 41.03 16.48
N ASP A 563 -0.21 40.16 17.42
CA ASP A 563 -0.76 38.83 17.67
C ASP A 563 -0.56 37.78 16.55
N TYR A 564 -0.41 36.52 16.93
CA TYR A 564 -0.68 35.37 16.05
C TYR A 564 -1.98 34.76 16.57
N SER A 565 -3.08 34.83 15.82
CA SER A 565 -4.41 34.40 16.31
C SER A 565 -4.87 33.13 15.63
N ASN A 566 -4.62 31.99 16.27
CA ASN A 566 -4.77 30.65 15.68
C ASN A 566 -4.05 30.56 14.32
N TRP A 567 -2.86 31.14 14.22
CA TRP A 567 -2.06 31.07 12.99
C TRP A 567 -1.47 29.67 12.83
N MET A 568 -1.62 29.09 11.65
CA MET A 568 -1.07 27.78 11.31
C MET A 568 0.22 27.99 10.51
N PHE A 569 1.35 27.56 11.06
CA PHE A 569 2.61 27.44 10.33
C PHE A 569 2.75 26.03 9.78
N ASN A 570 3.25 25.88 8.56
CA ASN A 570 3.60 24.58 7.99
C ASN A 570 5.12 24.40 7.91
N THR A 571 5.59 23.15 7.97
CA THR A 571 6.95 22.79 7.55
C THR A 571 7.00 21.44 6.85
N VAL A 572 7.81 21.37 5.79
CA VAL A 572 8.16 20.17 5.03
C VAL A 572 9.59 19.68 5.31
N HIS A 573 10.35 20.35 6.17
CA HIS A 573 11.76 20.02 6.44
C HIS A 573 11.99 18.67 7.15
N HIS A 574 10.90 18.08 7.67
CA HIS A 574 10.90 16.81 8.40
C HIS A 574 10.45 15.65 7.51
N TRP A 575 10.37 15.82 6.18
CA TRP A 575 10.01 14.77 5.24
C TRP A 575 10.90 13.53 5.41
N ASP A 576 10.28 12.36 5.42
CA ASP A 576 10.81 11.03 5.73
C ASP A 576 11.45 10.87 7.13
N GLU A 577 11.35 11.85 8.04
CA GLU A 577 11.75 11.64 9.44
C GLU A 577 10.71 10.75 10.16
N SER A 578 11.16 9.81 10.99
CA SER A 578 10.30 9.14 11.97
C SER A 578 9.71 10.16 12.95
N SER A 579 8.42 10.04 13.23
CA SER A 579 7.70 10.86 14.22
C SER A 579 8.12 10.57 15.67
N LEU A 580 8.74 9.42 15.98
CA LEU A 580 8.91 8.95 17.36
C LEU A 580 9.76 9.85 18.26
N GLY A 581 9.20 10.18 19.43
CA GLY A 581 9.95 10.72 20.56
C GLY A 581 9.62 12.17 20.94
N THR A 582 10.64 12.95 21.30
CA THR A 582 10.47 14.27 21.94
C THR A 582 10.61 15.45 20.98
N TRP A 583 9.48 15.90 20.43
CA TRP A 583 9.39 17.15 19.67
C TRP A 583 9.32 18.36 20.61
N LYS A 584 9.84 19.51 20.18
CA LYS A 584 9.87 20.74 20.99
C LYS A 584 9.48 21.97 20.19
N LEU A 585 8.41 22.65 20.63
CA LEU A 585 8.13 24.03 20.20
C LEU A 585 8.98 24.99 21.04
N LYS A 586 9.69 25.91 20.38
CA LYS A 586 10.67 26.82 21.00
C LYS A 586 10.36 28.26 20.62
N ILE A 587 10.06 29.09 21.62
CA ILE A 587 9.66 30.50 21.43
C ILE A 587 10.56 31.42 22.27
N ARG A 588 10.94 32.59 21.73
CA ARG A 588 11.61 33.66 22.49
C ARG A 588 11.29 35.06 21.95
N ASP A 589 11.39 36.06 22.84
CA ASP A 589 11.42 37.49 22.51
C ASP A 589 12.81 38.06 22.89
N THR A 590 13.62 38.33 21.88
CA THR A 590 14.96 38.93 21.98
C THR A 590 14.93 40.45 22.07
N THR A 591 13.83 41.09 21.65
CA THR A 591 13.67 42.54 21.57
C THR A 591 13.29 43.14 22.93
N SER A 592 13.38 44.47 23.04
CA SER A 592 12.99 45.19 24.26
C SER A 592 11.61 45.82 24.11
N GLY A 593 10.58 45.09 24.52
CA GLY A 593 9.19 45.47 24.25
C GLY A 593 8.21 45.15 25.38
N THR A 594 6.99 44.81 24.95
CA THR A 594 5.92 44.29 25.79
C THR A 594 5.99 42.78 25.71
N ALA A 595 6.11 42.08 26.84
CA ALA A 595 6.03 40.62 26.85
C ALA A 595 4.65 40.16 26.37
N GLY A 596 4.60 39.22 25.42
CA GLY A 596 3.38 38.53 25.01
C GLY A 596 3.06 37.29 25.84
N THR A 597 2.01 36.58 25.43
CA THR A 597 1.52 35.35 26.07
C THR A 597 1.18 34.31 25.02
N LEU A 598 1.81 33.13 25.10
CA LEU A 598 1.34 31.93 24.38
C LEU A 598 0.09 31.42 25.10
N ASN A 599 -1.07 31.60 24.47
CA ASN A 599 -2.35 31.17 24.98
C ASN A 599 -2.54 29.67 24.74
N SER A 600 -2.41 29.24 23.49
CA SER A 600 -2.43 27.83 23.07
C SER A 600 -1.50 27.53 21.89
N TRP A 601 -1.13 26.26 21.73
CA TRP A 601 -0.54 25.71 20.50
C TRP A 601 -0.99 24.27 20.26
N GLN A 602 -0.99 23.84 19.01
CA GLN A 602 -1.24 22.46 18.56
C GLN A 602 -0.19 22.11 17.52
N MET A 603 0.16 20.83 17.43
CA MET A 603 0.98 20.27 16.36
C MET A 603 0.16 19.17 15.68
N ILE A 604 0.09 19.18 14.36
CA ILE A 604 -0.56 18.17 13.54
C ILE A 604 0.54 17.63 12.63
N ILE A 605 0.73 16.32 12.62
CA ILE A 605 1.67 15.65 11.74
C ILE A 605 0.90 14.88 10.67
N HIS A 606 1.44 14.91 9.45
CA HIS A 606 0.91 14.26 8.27
C HIS A 606 1.98 13.31 7.74
N GLY A 607 1.59 12.11 7.33
CA GLY A 607 2.51 11.08 6.89
C GLY A 607 1.81 9.78 6.50
N MET A 608 2.57 8.70 6.44
CA MET A 608 2.09 7.35 6.20
C MET A 608 2.63 6.40 7.28
N ASN A 609 1.97 5.25 7.49
CA ASN A 609 2.43 4.29 8.51
C ASN A 609 3.85 3.77 8.18
N ILE A 610 4.65 3.47 9.21
CA ILE A 610 5.91 2.70 9.06
C ILE A 610 5.74 1.27 9.59
N ASP A 611 4.58 0.95 10.18
CA ASP A 611 4.36 -0.39 10.72
C ASP A 611 4.31 -1.44 9.62
N LEU A 612 5.37 -2.26 9.57
CA LEU A 612 5.60 -3.29 8.58
C LEU A 612 5.34 -4.69 9.17
N ASP A 613 4.97 -4.83 10.43
CA ASP A 613 4.91 -6.07 11.24
C ASP A 613 3.74 -5.86 12.23
N TYR A 614 2.50 -6.00 11.75
CA TYR A 614 1.31 -5.46 12.42
C TYR A 614 0.91 -6.21 13.70
N ASP A 615 1.36 -7.44 13.88
CA ASP A 615 1.04 -8.31 15.01
C ASP A 615 2.20 -8.52 16.02
N ASP A 616 3.38 -7.92 15.75
CA ASP A 616 4.63 -8.01 16.54
C ASP A 616 5.28 -9.43 16.55
N ASP A 617 4.95 -10.32 15.61
CA ASP A 617 5.52 -11.68 15.49
C ASP A 617 7.02 -11.69 15.10
N GLY A 618 7.42 -10.77 14.21
CA GLY A 618 8.79 -10.64 13.70
C GLY A 618 9.01 -11.01 12.24
N ILE A 619 7.97 -11.44 11.51
CA ILE A 619 7.86 -11.36 10.06
C ILE A 619 7.29 -9.96 9.71
N SER A 620 7.29 -9.58 8.44
CA SER A 620 6.69 -8.32 8.00
C SER A 620 5.53 -8.58 7.04
N ASN A 621 4.48 -7.77 7.08
CA ASN A 621 3.24 -7.88 6.31
C ASN A 621 3.46 -8.27 4.83
N ASP A 622 4.43 -7.63 4.16
CA ASP A 622 4.82 -7.94 2.77
C ASP A 622 5.36 -9.36 2.59
N ASN A 623 6.15 -9.86 3.54
CA ASN A 623 6.71 -11.22 3.51
C ASN A 623 5.66 -12.26 3.92
N GLU A 624 4.80 -11.94 4.88
CA GLU A 624 3.69 -12.80 5.31
C GLU A 624 2.76 -13.06 4.11
N THR A 625 2.27 -11.99 3.49
CA THR A 625 1.35 -12.08 2.36
C THR A 625 2.00 -12.56 1.06
N LEU A 626 3.21 -12.08 0.69
CA LEU A 626 3.81 -12.35 -0.63
C LEU A 626 4.80 -13.55 -0.65
N ILE A 627 5.26 -14.05 0.49
CA ILE A 627 6.28 -15.12 0.57
C ILE A 627 5.78 -16.34 1.35
N TRP A 628 5.13 -16.15 2.50
CA TRP A 628 4.83 -17.24 3.43
C TRP A 628 3.37 -17.69 3.44
N GLY A 629 2.43 -16.83 3.03
CA GLY A 629 1.00 -17.12 3.02
C GLY A 629 0.31 -17.00 4.39
N THR A 630 0.91 -16.26 5.33
CA THR A 630 0.43 -16.07 6.70
C THR A 630 -0.43 -14.80 6.87
N ASP A 631 -1.22 -14.71 7.94
CA ASP A 631 -2.11 -13.57 8.23
C ASP A 631 -1.37 -12.45 8.99
N PRO A 632 -1.11 -11.29 8.36
CA PRO A 632 -0.32 -10.19 8.95
C PRO A 632 -0.99 -9.47 10.14
N TYR A 633 -2.11 -9.97 10.64
CA TYR A 633 -2.79 -9.46 11.83
C TYR A 633 -2.88 -10.49 12.97
N ASN A 634 -2.23 -11.65 12.85
CA ASN A 634 -2.40 -12.77 13.76
C ASN A 634 -1.13 -13.61 13.96
N GLU A 635 -0.52 -13.49 15.15
CA GLU A 635 0.76 -14.13 15.54
C GLU A 635 0.81 -15.67 15.46
N ASP A 636 -0.24 -16.37 15.04
CA ASP A 636 -0.41 -17.84 15.08
C ASP A 636 -1.48 -18.20 14.02
N THR A 637 -1.09 -18.24 12.74
CA THR A 637 -2.00 -18.29 11.58
C THR A 637 -2.91 -19.52 11.58
N ASP A 638 -2.41 -20.70 11.97
CA ASP A 638 -3.18 -21.95 11.96
C ASP A 638 -3.79 -22.36 13.32
N PHE A 639 -3.46 -21.63 14.38
CA PHE A 639 -3.94 -21.80 15.76
C PHE A 639 -3.50 -23.10 16.47
N ASP A 640 -2.40 -23.72 16.04
CA ASP A 640 -1.67 -24.78 16.75
C ASP A 640 -1.11 -24.31 18.10
N GLY A 641 -0.63 -23.06 18.17
CA GLY A 641 -0.03 -22.45 19.37
C GLY A 641 1.50 -22.32 19.36
N ILE A 642 2.14 -22.49 18.20
CA ILE A 642 3.44 -21.86 17.86
C ILE A 642 3.13 -20.54 17.11
N ASN A 643 4.10 -19.61 17.02
CA ASN A 643 3.95 -18.41 16.20
C ASN A 643 4.68 -18.54 14.87
N ASP A 644 4.17 -17.91 13.83
CA ASP A 644 4.57 -18.09 12.43
C ASP A 644 6.09 -17.91 12.24
N PHE A 645 6.71 -16.94 12.91
CA PHE A 645 8.17 -16.77 12.93
C PHE A 645 8.93 -17.98 13.48
N ASP A 646 8.50 -18.54 14.62
CA ASP A 646 9.16 -19.70 15.23
C ASP A 646 8.98 -20.94 14.33
N GLU A 647 7.83 -21.09 13.68
CA GLU A 647 7.59 -22.15 12.70
C GLU A 647 8.53 -22.05 11.50
N ILE A 648 8.47 -20.95 10.77
CA ILE A 648 9.23 -20.75 9.52
C ILE A 648 10.75 -20.76 9.76
N PHE A 649 11.22 -20.17 10.87
CA PHE A 649 12.66 -19.95 11.09
C PHE A 649 13.32 -20.81 12.18
N ILE A 650 12.56 -21.51 13.04
CA ILE A 650 13.12 -22.34 14.12
C ILE A 650 12.76 -23.82 13.97
N TYR A 651 11.49 -24.16 13.76
CA TYR A 651 11.03 -25.55 13.65
C TYR A 651 11.04 -26.06 12.20
N PHE A 652 10.95 -25.15 11.22
CA PHE A 652 10.82 -25.41 9.78
C PHE A 652 9.54 -26.18 9.42
N THR A 653 8.48 -25.92 10.16
CA THR A 653 7.10 -26.37 9.93
C THR A 653 6.35 -25.43 9.00
N ASN A 654 5.12 -25.77 8.61
CA ASN A 654 4.27 -24.95 7.75
C ASN A 654 3.23 -24.19 8.59
N ALA A 655 3.48 -22.90 8.84
CA ALA A 655 2.62 -22.00 9.64
C ALA A 655 1.17 -21.78 9.12
N THR A 656 0.76 -22.49 8.08
CA THR A 656 -0.63 -22.52 7.57
C THR A 656 -1.31 -23.87 7.83
N MET A 657 -0.65 -24.78 8.54
CA MET A 657 -1.05 -26.18 8.73
C MET A 657 -0.59 -26.72 10.08
N ALA A 658 -1.52 -26.74 11.04
CA ALA A 658 -1.30 -27.19 12.43
C ALA A 658 -0.80 -28.65 12.63
N ASP A 659 -0.60 -29.42 11.55
CA ASP A 659 -0.09 -30.79 11.49
C ASP A 659 0.68 -30.87 10.16
N SER A 660 1.98 -30.58 10.20
CA SER A 660 2.82 -30.33 9.01
C SER A 660 3.09 -31.58 8.17
N ASP A 661 3.17 -32.77 8.78
CA ASP A 661 3.41 -34.03 8.08
C ASP A 661 2.18 -34.95 7.93
N LEU A 662 1.04 -34.53 8.48
CA LEU A 662 -0.29 -35.13 8.35
C LEU A 662 -0.44 -36.51 9.02
N ASP A 663 0.33 -36.78 10.07
CA ASP A 663 0.29 -38.04 10.80
C ASP A 663 -0.87 -38.15 11.83
N GLY A 664 -1.42 -37.00 12.23
CA GLY A 664 -2.49 -36.88 13.23
C GLY A 664 -2.06 -36.35 14.61
N LEU A 665 -0.86 -35.78 14.72
CA LEU A 665 -0.37 -34.97 15.85
C LEU A 665 -0.17 -33.52 15.39
N SER A 666 -0.34 -32.55 16.30
CA SER A 666 -0.06 -31.14 15.96
C SER A 666 1.42 -30.81 16.22
N ASP A 667 1.97 -29.87 15.49
CA ASP A 667 3.39 -29.52 15.54
C ASP A 667 3.80 -29.11 16.97
N LEU A 668 2.99 -28.31 17.68
CA LEU A 668 3.18 -28.00 19.10
C LEU A 668 3.14 -29.25 19.99
N VAL A 669 2.25 -30.21 19.73
CA VAL A 669 2.13 -31.45 20.50
C VAL A 669 3.38 -32.29 20.34
N GLU A 670 3.92 -32.36 19.14
CA GLU A 670 5.16 -33.07 18.84
C GLU A 670 6.38 -32.43 19.51
N VAL A 671 6.67 -31.17 19.19
CA VAL A 671 7.88 -30.49 19.71
C VAL A 671 7.87 -30.33 21.23
N SER A 672 6.68 -30.22 21.85
CA SER A 672 6.54 -29.93 23.29
C SER A 672 6.18 -31.12 24.18
N ILE A 673 5.53 -32.18 23.66
CA ILE A 673 5.06 -33.33 24.45
C ILE A 673 5.79 -34.62 24.07
N HIS A 674 5.80 -34.98 22.79
CA HIS A 674 6.29 -36.29 22.32
C HIS A 674 7.80 -36.28 22.01
N MET A 675 8.33 -35.14 21.57
CA MET A 675 9.72 -34.92 21.12
C MET A 675 10.08 -35.74 19.87
N THR A 676 9.08 -35.94 19.01
CA THR A 676 9.13 -36.40 17.62
C THR A 676 9.55 -35.25 16.69
N ASP A 677 9.70 -35.49 15.39
CA ASP A 677 10.14 -34.52 14.38
C ASP A 677 8.96 -34.15 13.46
N PRO A 678 8.32 -32.97 13.60
CA PRO A 678 7.01 -32.62 13.00
C PRO A 678 7.02 -32.41 11.48
N ASN A 679 8.04 -32.93 10.81
CA ASN A 679 8.20 -32.90 9.36
C ASN A 679 8.49 -34.32 8.82
N ASN A 680 8.16 -35.35 9.60
CA ASN A 680 8.50 -36.74 9.34
C ASN A 680 7.58 -37.70 10.12
N GLU A 681 6.54 -38.18 9.42
CA GLU A 681 5.48 -39.07 9.92
C GLU A 681 5.95 -40.29 10.75
N ASP A 682 7.18 -40.78 10.58
CA ASP A 682 7.75 -41.95 11.27
C ASP A 682 9.14 -41.60 11.85
N SER A 683 9.15 -41.08 13.10
CA SER A 683 10.35 -40.52 13.75
C SER A 683 11.49 -41.50 13.97
N ASP A 684 11.22 -42.81 14.03
CA ASP A 684 12.25 -43.83 14.27
C ASP A 684 12.48 -44.84 13.14
N SER A 685 11.67 -44.74 12.08
CA SER A 685 11.74 -45.45 10.81
C SER A 685 11.44 -46.95 10.90
N ASP A 686 10.38 -47.33 11.63
CA ASP A 686 9.90 -48.72 11.75
C ASP A 686 8.74 -49.10 10.81
N GLY A 687 8.04 -48.11 10.26
CA GLY A 687 6.87 -48.26 9.39
C GLY A 687 5.51 -48.05 10.05
N LEU A 688 5.45 -47.65 11.32
CA LEU A 688 4.31 -47.00 11.96
C LEU A 688 4.52 -45.49 11.96
N ASN A 689 3.45 -44.71 11.83
CA ASN A 689 3.53 -43.26 12.02
C ASN A 689 3.28 -42.89 13.49
N ASP A 690 3.91 -41.81 13.97
CA ASP A 690 3.98 -41.44 15.39
C ASP A 690 2.57 -41.24 15.98
N GLY A 691 1.67 -40.67 15.19
CA GLY A 691 0.25 -40.47 15.45
C GLY A 691 -0.54 -41.77 15.60
N ALA A 692 -0.28 -42.82 14.80
CA ALA A 692 -0.91 -44.12 15.02
C ALA A 692 -0.32 -44.84 16.25
N GLU A 693 0.98 -44.73 16.49
CA GLU A 693 1.60 -45.25 17.70
C GLU A 693 0.97 -44.67 18.97
N ILE A 694 0.76 -43.36 19.02
CA ILE A 694 0.14 -42.69 20.16
C ILE A 694 -1.38 -42.94 20.24
N ASN A 695 -2.11 -42.81 19.13
CA ASN A 695 -3.57 -42.81 19.14
C ASN A 695 -4.21 -44.20 19.02
N LEU A 696 -3.56 -45.18 18.38
CA LEU A 696 -4.08 -46.53 18.14
C LEU A 696 -3.42 -47.58 19.03
N TRP A 697 -2.09 -47.65 19.04
CA TRP A 697 -1.34 -48.77 19.64
C TRP A 697 -0.94 -48.53 21.11
N GLY A 698 -0.60 -47.30 21.46
CA GLY A 698 -0.06 -46.91 22.77
C GLY A 698 1.41 -47.32 22.98
N SER A 699 2.19 -47.37 21.90
CA SER A 699 3.64 -47.55 21.86
C SER A 699 4.38 -46.22 22.14
N ASP A 700 5.66 -46.09 21.77
CA ASP A 700 6.55 -44.97 22.14
C ASP A 700 7.35 -44.59 20.87
N PRO A 701 6.96 -43.54 20.12
CA PRO A 701 7.38 -43.27 18.72
C PRO A 701 8.83 -42.79 18.53
N LEU A 702 9.69 -43.21 19.46
CA LEU A 702 11.13 -43.01 19.44
C LEU A 702 11.85 -44.35 19.73
N ILE A 703 11.13 -45.48 19.62
CA ILE A 703 11.56 -46.84 19.96
C ILE A 703 10.98 -47.91 19.01
N PHE A 704 11.56 -48.01 17.80
CA PHE A 704 11.46 -49.10 16.82
C PHE A 704 10.87 -50.41 17.36
N ASP A 705 9.63 -50.70 16.94
CA ASP A 705 8.85 -51.87 17.28
C ASP A 705 8.99 -52.96 16.20
N PRO A 706 9.62 -54.12 16.51
CA PRO A 706 9.84 -55.17 15.52
C PRO A 706 8.58 -56.00 15.23
N ASP A 707 8.39 -56.30 13.95
CA ASP A 707 7.67 -57.46 13.40
C ASP A 707 8.74 -58.47 12.90
N ASP A 708 9.13 -59.42 13.76
CA ASP A 708 10.34 -60.26 13.56
C ASP A 708 10.09 -61.40 12.53
N ASP A 709 8.83 -61.62 12.14
CA ASP A 709 8.43 -62.62 11.12
C ASP A 709 7.64 -62.08 9.89
N SER A 710 7.30 -60.79 9.91
CA SER A 710 6.70 -60.00 8.82
C SER A 710 5.26 -60.40 8.46
N ASP A 711 4.41 -60.57 9.48
CA ASP A 711 2.99 -60.95 9.32
C ASP A 711 1.96 -59.87 9.67
N PHE A 712 2.45 -58.65 9.96
CA PHE A 712 1.72 -57.43 10.33
C PHE A 712 1.13 -57.43 11.75
N TYR A 713 1.60 -58.31 12.63
CA TYR A 713 1.27 -58.30 14.05
C TYR A 713 2.55 -58.13 14.89
N TYR A 714 2.78 -56.91 15.34
CA TYR A 714 3.94 -56.54 16.15
C TYR A 714 4.01 -57.31 17.48
N HIS A 715 5.23 -57.39 18.02
CA HIS A 715 5.60 -58.17 19.21
C HIS A 715 4.74 -57.98 20.48
N PHE A 716 3.92 -56.93 20.55
CA PHE A 716 3.04 -56.62 21.67
C PHE A 716 1.63 -57.23 21.57
N ASP A 717 1.15 -57.57 20.37
CA ASP A 717 -0.17 -58.17 20.13
C ASP A 717 -0.08 -59.63 19.60
N ASP A 718 1.07 -60.04 19.06
CA ASP A 718 1.30 -61.44 18.68
C ASP A 718 1.71 -62.37 19.85
N CYS A 719 1.34 -63.65 19.77
CA CYS A 719 1.66 -64.67 20.75
C CYS A 719 2.87 -65.57 20.40
N ASP A 720 3.44 -65.53 19.19
CA ASP A 720 4.71 -66.21 18.83
C ASP A 720 5.49 -65.51 17.68
N ASP A 721 5.82 -64.22 17.87
CA ASP A 721 6.57 -63.28 16.99
C ASP A 721 7.93 -63.84 16.54
N GLN A 722 7.88 -64.73 15.55
CA GLN A 722 8.91 -65.66 15.05
C GLN A 722 8.30 -66.75 14.13
N ASN A 723 6.97 -66.85 14.05
CA ASN A 723 6.21 -67.84 13.35
C ASN A 723 4.88 -67.27 12.77
N PRO A 724 4.86 -66.84 11.48
CA PRO A 724 3.79 -66.04 10.84
C PRO A 724 2.51 -66.85 10.54
N GLU A 725 2.34 -67.98 11.24
CA GLU A 725 1.24 -68.93 11.12
C GLU A 725 0.47 -69.06 12.44
N ILE A 726 0.92 -68.37 13.50
CA ILE A 726 0.29 -68.26 14.82
C ILE A 726 0.14 -66.77 15.14
N ASN A 727 -1.05 -66.21 14.94
CA ASN A 727 -1.35 -64.82 15.32
C ASN A 727 -2.87 -64.60 15.56
N PRO A 728 -3.28 -63.45 16.13
CA PRO A 728 -4.69 -63.16 16.42
C PRO A 728 -5.63 -63.24 15.20
N GLY A 729 -6.36 -64.35 15.10
CA GLY A 729 -7.40 -64.57 14.09
C GLY A 729 -7.06 -65.54 12.96
N LYS A 730 -5.90 -66.23 12.97
CA LYS A 730 -5.64 -67.34 12.04
C LYS A 730 -6.69 -68.45 12.19
N PRO A 731 -6.97 -69.26 11.15
CA PRO A 731 -7.83 -70.44 11.28
C PRO A 731 -7.08 -71.61 11.94
N GLU A 732 -7.68 -72.19 12.99
CA GLU A 732 -7.21 -73.44 13.61
C GLU A 732 -6.92 -74.55 12.58
N LYS A 733 -5.77 -75.21 12.72
CA LYS A 733 -5.38 -76.42 11.98
C LYS A 733 -5.40 -77.60 12.93
N LEU A 734 -5.90 -78.75 12.48
CA LEU A 734 -5.93 -80.00 13.27
C LEU A 734 -4.50 -80.56 13.48
N ASN A 735 -3.73 -79.94 14.38
CA ASN A 735 -2.29 -80.09 14.58
C ASN A 735 -1.89 -80.23 16.07
N GLY A 736 -2.75 -79.83 17.02
CA GLY A 736 -2.49 -79.82 18.47
C GLY A 736 -1.85 -78.55 19.05
N VAL A 737 -1.93 -77.42 18.34
CA VAL A 737 -1.46 -76.07 18.69
C VAL A 737 -2.68 -75.13 18.79
N ASP A 738 -2.52 -73.99 19.45
CA ASP A 738 -3.45 -72.86 19.44
C ASP A 738 -2.92 -71.91 18.35
N ASP A 739 -3.50 -71.94 17.15
CA ASP A 739 -2.98 -71.18 16.00
C ASP A 739 -3.48 -69.72 16.01
N ASN A 740 -4.51 -69.41 16.80
CA ASN A 740 -5.27 -68.15 16.71
C ASN A 740 -5.14 -67.21 17.93
N CYS A 741 -4.35 -67.62 18.93
CA CYS A 741 -4.07 -66.93 20.19
C CYS A 741 -5.28 -66.75 21.16
N ASP A 742 -6.43 -67.42 20.95
CA ASP A 742 -7.62 -67.29 21.82
C ASP A 742 -7.65 -68.20 23.06
N ASN A 743 -6.67 -69.11 23.22
CA ASN A 743 -6.51 -70.10 24.30
C ASN A 743 -7.34 -71.40 24.15
N TYR A 744 -7.82 -71.74 22.95
CA TYR A 744 -8.34 -73.08 22.60
C TYR A 744 -7.40 -73.83 21.61
N ILE A 745 -7.75 -75.05 21.19
CA ILE A 745 -6.88 -75.97 20.42
C ILE A 745 -7.77 -76.93 19.61
N ASP A 746 -7.54 -77.00 18.30
CA ASP A 746 -8.17 -77.90 17.33
C ASP A 746 -9.73 -77.82 17.30
N GLU A 747 -10.37 -76.71 17.72
CA GLU A 747 -11.83 -76.62 17.66
C GLU A 747 -12.39 -76.46 16.23
N GLY A 748 -13.69 -76.75 16.07
CA GLY A 748 -14.37 -76.77 14.77
C GLY A 748 -14.40 -78.13 14.08
N PHE A 749 -13.33 -78.93 14.17
CA PHE A 749 -13.15 -80.20 13.43
C PHE A 749 -14.06 -81.37 13.87
N ASN A 750 -14.87 -81.19 14.93
CA ASN A 750 -15.71 -82.27 15.49
C ASN A 750 -17.02 -82.50 14.70
N PHE A 751 -17.25 -81.72 13.64
CA PHE A 751 -18.43 -81.78 12.78
C PHE A 751 -18.08 -81.77 11.28
N THR A 752 -16.80 -81.68 10.93
CA THR A 752 -16.30 -81.83 9.56
C THR A 752 -16.10 -83.31 9.24
N ASP A 753 -16.23 -83.62 7.96
CA ASP A 753 -16.11 -84.92 7.27
C ASP A 753 -15.57 -84.50 5.90
N ARG A 754 -14.24 -84.44 5.79
CA ARG A 754 -13.53 -83.57 4.85
C ARG A 754 -13.31 -84.20 3.50
N ASP A 755 -12.90 -85.46 3.49
CA ASP A 755 -12.88 -86.30 2.29
C ASP A 755 -14.29 -86.76 1.87
N ASN A 756 -15.30 -86.54 2.71
CA ASN A 756 -16.72 -86.85 2.48
C ASN A 756 -17.01 -88.35 2.33
N ASP A 757 -16.17 -89.20 2.92
CA ASP A 757 -16.36 -90.65 2.93
C ASP A 757 -17.58 -91.07 3.81
N GLY A 758 -17.97 -90.23 4.78
CA GLY A 758 -18.99 -90.52 5.80
C GLY A 758 -18.47 -90.71 7.24
N LEU A 759 -17.22 -90.37 7.52
CA LEU A 759 -16.55 -90.33 8.82
C LEU A 759 -16.11 -88.88 9.12
N ASN A 760 -16.08 -88.52 10.40
CA ASN A 760 -15.74 -87.15 10.81
C ASN A 760 -14.25 -87.01 11.14
N ASP A 761 -13.63 -85.90 10.71
CA ASP A 761 -12.18 -85.65 10.79
C ASP A 761 -11.60 -85.90 12.19
N TRP A 762 -12.26 -85.36 13.23
CA TRP A 762 -11.78 -85.44 14.61
C TRP A 762 -11.80 -86.90 15.13
N PRO A 763 -12.89 -87.69 14.97
CA PRO A 763 -12.85 -89.13 15.14
C PRO A 763 -11.81 -89.89 14.33
N GLU A 764 -11.54 -89.52 13.08
CA GLU A 764 -10.53 -90.22 12.28
C GLU A 764 -9.12 -90.03 12.83
N TYR A 765 -8.69 -88.77 12.91
CA TYR A 765 -7.36 -88.39 13.37
C TYR A 765 -7.07 -88.83 14.81
N HIS A 766 -8.07 -88.77 15.71
CA HIS A 766 -7.89 -89.14 17.12
C HIS A 766 -8.39 -90.55 17.51
N ILE A 767 -9.09 -91.29 16.65
CA ILE A 767 -9.67 -92.63 16.98
C ILE A 767 -9.39 -93.71 15.93
N TYR A 768 -9.70 -93.50 14.64
CA TYR A 768 -9.62 -94.57 13.62
C TYR A 768 -8.23 -94.73 13.01
N LEU A 769 -7.47 -93.64 12.86
CA LEU A 769 -6.14 -93.59 12.25
C LEU A 769 -6.14 -93.89 10.73
N THR A 770 -7.27 -93.64 10.06
CA THR A 770 -7.36 -93.27 8.63
C THR A 770 -6.82 -91.84 8.43
N ASP A 771 -6.52 -91.44 7.20
CA ASP A 771 -6.18 -90.04 6.91
C ASP A 771 -7.45 -89.27 6.55
N TYR A 772 -7.90 -88.36 7.41
CA TYR A 772 -9.12 -87.52 7.31
C TYR A 772 -9.15 -86.51 6.13
N LYS A 773 -8.31 -86.76 5.12
CA LYS A 773 -8.17 -86.02 3.87
C LYS A 773 -8.13 -86.95 2.68
N ASP A 774 -7.94 -88.24 2.92
CA ASP A 774 -7.84 -89.27 1.92
C ASP A 774 -9.10 -90.09 2.00
N SER A 775 -10.00 -89.86 1.04
CA SER A 775 -11.25 -90.60 1.00
C SER A 775 -11.03 -92.09 0.86
N ASP A 776 -9.84 -92.56 0.49
CA ASP A 776 -9.49 -93.96 0.25
C ASP A 776 -8.03 -94.17 0.66
N THR A 777 -7.79 -94.40 1.96
CA THR A 777 -6.45 -94.54 2.59
C THR A 777 -5.63 -95.70 1.98
N ASP A 778 -6.19 -96.50 1.06
CA ASP A 778 -5.46 -97.54 0.33
C ASP A 778 -5.34 -97.39 -1.19
N ASP A 779 -5.83 -96.28 -1.73
CA ASP A 779 -5.68 -95.75 -3.10
C ASP A 779 -6.45 -96.50 -4.23
N ASP A 780 -7.48 -97.30 -3.93
CA ASP A 780 -8.00 -98.34 -4.84
C ASP A 780 -9.20 -97.98 -5.72
N GLY A 781 -9.88 -96.89 -5.39
CA GLY A 781 -11.11 -96.41 -6.02
C GLY A 781 -12.38 -96.69 -5.21
N LEU A 782 -12.29 -97.15 -3.96
CA LEU A 782 -13.39 -97.35 -3.02
C LEU A 782 -13.15 -96.57 -1.72
N THR A 783 -14.03 -95.63 -1.39
CA THR A 783 -13.74 -94.74 -0.25
C THR A 783 -13.78 -95.44 1.10
N ASP A 784 -12.87 -95.08 2.01
CA ASP A 784 -12.74 -95.50 3.40
C ASP A 784 -14.10 -95.62 4.10
N GLY A 785 -14.93 -94.60 3.92
CA GLY A 785 -16.26 -94.49 4.46
C GLY A 785 -17.33 -95.19 3.63
N GLU A 786 -17.19 -95.36 2.31
CA GLU A 786 -18.00 -96.36 1.58
C GLU A 786 -17.66 -97.78 2.05
N GLU A 787 -16.41 -98.08 2.39
CA GLU A 787 -16.03 -99.38 2.91
C GLU A 787 -16.50 -99.56 4.36
N VAL A 788 -16.26 -98.60 5.25
CA VAL A 788 -16.67 -98.64 6.66
C VAL A 788 -18.20 -98.60 6.80
N ASN A 789 -18.91 -97.82 5.97
CA ASN A 789 -20.37 -97.64 6.06
C ASN A 789 -21.20 -98.52 5.09
N LEU A 790 -20.66 -98.95 3.93
CA LEU A 790 -21.43 -99.57 2.82
C LEU A 790 -20.92 -100.97 2.38
N TYR A 791 -19.63 -101.14 2.08
CA TYR A 791 -19.03 -102.32 1.44
C TYR A 791 -18.25 -103.26 2.37
N SER A 792 -18.13 -102.93 3.66
CA SER A 792 -17.59 -103.81 4.73
C SER A 792 -18.24 -105.20 4.78
N ASP A 793 -19.52 -105.32 4.39
CA ASP A 793 -20.22 -106.61 4.25
C ASP A 793 -19.82 -107.41 2.97
N LEU A 794 -19.25 -106.77 1.94
CA LEU A 794 -18.72 -107.40 0.71
C LEU A 794 -17.24 -107.82 0.80
N GLY A 795 -16.49 -107.30 1.78
CA GLY A 795 -15.13 -107.72 2.11
C GLY A 795 -14.03 -106.72 1.77
N ALA A 796 -14.42 -105.51 1.36
CA ALA A 796 -13.58 -104.32 1.25
C ALA A 796 -13.05 -103.91 2.65
N ASN A 797 -11.89 -103.26 2.73
CA ASN A 797 -11.25 -102.78 3.95
C ASN A 797 -10.26 -101.63 3.63
N PRO A 798 -10.32 -100.49 4.36
CA PRO A 798 -9.71 -99.18 4.02
C PRO A 798 -8.20 -99.07 4.26
N LEU A 799 -7.50 -100.15 3.93
CA LEU A 799 -6.04 -100.34 4.04
C LEU A 799 -5.51 -101.40 3.01
N ILE A 800 -6.27 -101.87 1.98
CA ILE A 800 -5.94 -102.95 0.99
C ILE A 800 -6.65 -102.92 -0.45
N PHE A 801 -5.86 -102.69 -1.54
CA PHE A 801 -6.21 -102.26 -2.96
C PHE A 801 -6.59 -103.25 -4.15
N ASP A 802 -7.34 -102.75 -5.18
CA ASP A 802 -7.81 -103.27 -6.53
C ASP A 802 -7.32 -102.45 -7.84
N GLU A 803 -7.26 -103.00 -9.10
CA GLU A 803 -6.46 -102.46 -10.29
C GLU A 803 -7.15 -102.06 -11.67
N ASP A 804 -6.52 -101.14 -12.46
CA ASP A 804 -6.77 -100.75 -13.91
C ASP A 804 -5.50 -100.85 -14.83
N MET A 805 -5.58 -100.82 -16.19
CA MET A 805 -4.49 -101.32 -17.09
C MET A 805 -3.73 -100.41 -18.09
N ASP A 806 -4.32 -99.46 -18.84
CA ASP A 806 -3.55 -98.64 -19.83
C ASP A 806 -3.24 -97.20 -19.38
N GLY A 807 -4.12 -96.62 -18.55
CA GLY A 807 -3.98 -95.27 -18.01
C GLY A 807 -4.73 -94.16 -18.73
N ASP A 808 -5.68 -94.45 -19.64
CA ASP A 808 -6.61 -93.47 -20.24
C ASP A 808 -7.83 -93.12 -19.35
N THR A 809 -7.84 -93.66 -18.13
CA THR A 809 -8.71 -93.36 -16.96
C THR A 809 -10.07 -94.07 -16.88
N TRP A 810 -10.20 -95.24 -17.52
CA TRP A 810 -11.41 -96.07 -17.48
C TRP A 810 -11.16 -97.49 -16.92
N TYR A 811 -11.32 -97.68 -15.59
CA TYR A 811 -11.16 -98.98 -14.89
C TYR A 811 -11.63 -100.21 -15.71
N TRP A 812 -10.76 -101.23 -15.84
CA TRP A 812 -10.89 -102.55 -16.52
C TRP A 812 -12.15 -102.97 -17.36
N PHE A 813 -12.91 -102.10 -18.06
CA PHE A 813 -14.23 -102.46 -18.65
C PHE A 813 -14.41 -102.54 -20.20
N GLU A 814 -14.68 -101.44 -20.95
CA GLU A 814 -15.51 -101.51 -22.19
C GLU A 814 -14.98 -100.97 -23.56
N ASP A 815 -14.24 -99.84 -23.71
CA ASP A 815 -14.21 -99.05 -25.00
C ASP A 815 -12.96 -99.10 -25.96
N CYS A 816 -11.98 -98.14 -25.93
CA CYS A 816 -11.39 -97.61 -27.20
C CYS A 816 -10.03 -98.17 -27.75
N ASP A 817 -8.86 -97.69 -27.31
CA ASP A 817 -7.53 -98.27 -27.66
C ASP A 817 -6.59 -98.13 -26.45
N ASP A 818 -6.84 -99.04 -25.49
CA ASP A 818 -6.25 -99.25 -24.16
C ASP A 818 -4.73 -99.57 -24.25
N ASP A 819 -3.96 -98.71 -24.94
CA ASP A 819 -2.51 -98.83 -25.22
C ASP A 819 -1.84 -97.52 -25.83
N ASN A 820 -2.55 -96.43 -26.24
CA ASN A 820 -1.89 -95.25 -26.89
C ASN A 820 -2.60 -93.86 -26.87
N ILE A 821 -1.92 -92.82 -26.35
CA ILE A 821 -2.52 -91.54 -25.89
C ILE A 821 -2.69 -90.38 -26.91
N LEU A 822 -1.78 -90.15 -27.87
CA LEU A 822 -1.84 -88.96 -28.77
C LEU A 822 -2.85 -89.09 -29.93
N ARG A 823 -3.77 -90.06 -29.87
CA ARG A 823 -4.82 -90.27 -30.88
C ARG A 823 -6.16 -90.55 -30.22
N SER A 824 -6.51 -89.73 -29.24
CA SER A 824 -7.87 -89.52 -28.75
C SER A 824 -8.58 -88.43 -29.58
N PRO A 825 -9.93 -88.30 -29.54
CA PRO A 825 -10.64 -87.35 -30.40
C PRO A 825 -10.41 -85.84 -30.07
N GLY A 826 -9.80 -85.09 -31.00
CA GLY A 826 -9.87 -83.61 -31.14
C GLY A 826 -8.57 -82.78 -30.92
N LEU A 827 -7.86 -82.39 -31.99
CA LEU A 827 -6.56 -81.64 -32.03
C LEU A 827 -6.45 -80.67 -33.27
N PRO A 828 -5.33 -79.93 -33.54
CA PRO A 828 -5.17 -78.98 -34.69
C PRO A 828 -3.86 -79.03 -35.56
N GLU A 829 -3.75 -78.20 -36.64
CA GLU A 829 -2.71 -78.17 -37.72
C GLU A 829 -1.63 -77.05 -37.69
N ALA A 830 -0.63 -77.07 -38.60
CA ALA A 830 0.49 -76.10 -38.72
C ALA A 830 1.09 -75.94 -40.15
N LEU A 831 1.72 -74.79 -40.46
CA LEU A 831 2.39 -74.45 -41.74
C LEU A 831 3.71 -75.22 -41.98
N ASP A 832 3.62 -76.55 -42.09
CA ASP A 832 4.77 -77.47 -42.26
C ASP A 832 4.52 -78.67 -43.21
N SER A 833 3.28 -78.81 -43.70
CA SER A 833 2.76 -79.82 -44.64
C SER A 833 2.32 -81.22 -44.10
N ILE A 834 1.58 -81.34 -42.97
CA ILE A 834 1.07 -82.63 -42.35
C ILE A 834 -0.44 -82.56 -41.88
N ASP A 835 -1.04 -83.64 -41.31
CA ASP A 835 -2.41 -83.79 -40.69
C ASP A 835 -2.37 -84.51 -39.31
N ASN A 836 -3.10 -84.01 -38.30
CA ASN A 836 -2.96 -84.34 -36.87
C ASN A 836 -4.23 -84.86 -36.15
N ASP A 837 -5.42 -84.33 -36.43
CA ASP A 837 -6.59 -84.49 -35.53
C ASP A 837 -7.47 -85.72 -35.80
N CYS A 838 -7.17 -86.42 -36.90
CA CYS A 838 -7.91 -87.49 -37.56
C CYS A 838 -8.95 -87.08 -38.61
N ASP A 839 -8.76 -86.00 -39.41
CA ASP A 839 -9.73 -85.53 -40.43
C ASP A 839 -9.36 -85.33 -41.97
N ASP A 840 -8.08 -85.30 -42.45
CA ASP A 840 -7.56 -85.75 -43.83
C ASP A 840 -7.02 -84.75 -44.98
N GLU A 841 -6.75 -83.42 -44.88
CA GLU A 841 -5.93 -82.58 -45.88
C GLU A 841 -4.82 -81.61 -45.25
N ILE A 842 -4.28 -80.49 -45.85
CA ILE A 842 -2.90 -79.88 -45.54
C ILE A 842 -2.60 -78.38 -45.96
N ASP A 843 -2.05 -77.53 -45.06
CA ASP A 843 -1.42 -76.18 -45.25
C ASP A 843 -2.32 -75.07 -45.87
N GLU A 844 -3.60 -75.32 -46.11
CA GLU A 844 -4.49 -74.40 -46.86
C GLU A 844 -4.76 -73.02 -46.23
N ASP A 845 -4.40 -72.81 -44.96
CA ASP A 845 -4.82 -71.66 -44.16
C ASP A 845 -4.09 -70.31 -44.47
N PHE A 846 -3.09 -70.29 -45.37
CA PHE A 846 -2.09 -69.21 -45.46
C PHE A 846 -1.96 -68.45 -46.82
N ILE A 847 -2.88 -68.60 -47.80
CA ILE A 847 -2.71 -67.97 -49.15
C ILE A 847 -3.39 -66.61 -49.31
N ASP A 848 -4.55 -66.43 -48.70
CA ASP A 848 -5.21 -65.11 -48.57
C ASP A 848 -4.92 -64.52 -47.17
N LEU A 849 -3.79 -64.95 -46.57
CA LEU A 849 -3.32 -64.52 -45.26
C LEU A 849 -2.31 -63.39 -45.43
N ASP A 850 -2.42 -62.47 -44.49
CA ASP A 850 -1.75 -61.19 -44.34
C ASP A 850 -1.54 -61.11 -42.82
N THR A 851 -0.50 -61.80 -42.36
CA THR A 851 -0.31 -62.28 -40.98
C THR A 851 0.00 -61.13 -40.03
N ASP A 852 0.73 -60.12 -40.51
CA ASP A 852 0.93 -58.82 -39.88
C ASP A 852 -0.10 -57.77 -40.32
N SER A 853 -0.77 -57.96 -41.46
CA SER A 853 -1.89 -57.10 -41.91
C SER A 853 -1.48 -55.68 -42.31
N ASP A 854 -0.24 -55.48 -42.80
CA ASP A 854 0.31 -54.17 -43.19
C ASP A 854 -0.24 -53.67 -44.56
N GLY A 855 -0.83 -54.56 -45.35
CA GLY A 855 -1.31 -54.31 -46.71
C GLY A 855 -0.49 -54.99 -47.82
N LEU A 856 0.51 -55.79 -47.46
CA LEU A 856 1.31 -56.70 -48.27
C LEU A 856 1.02 -58.12 -47.74
N PHE A 857 0.61 -59.06 -48.60
CA PHE A 857 0.30 -60.42 -48.14
C PHE A 857 1.58 -61.21 -47.75
N ASP A 858 1.51 -62.19 -46.84
CA ASP A 858 2.64 -63.08 -46.44
C ASP A 858 3.42 -63.60 -47.66
N TYR A 859 2.64 -63.98 -48.67
CA TYR A 859 3.13 -64.53 -49.91
C TYR A 859 3.82 -63.49 -50.79
N ASP A 860 3.34 -62.25 -50.80
CA ASP A 860 3.96 -61.17 -51.57
C ASP A 860 5.21 -60.62 -50.86
N GLU A 861 5.25 -60.56 -49.54
CA GLU A 861 6.42 -60.13 -48.76
C GLU A 861 7.58 -61.14 -48.85
N TYR A 862 7.30 -62.43 -48.58
CA TYR A 862 8.31 -63.51 -48.65
C TYR A 862 8.94 -63.64 -50.05
N TYR A 863 8.33 -63.05 -51.09
CA TYR A 863 8.76 -63.18 -52.48
C TYR A 863 9.07 -61.86 -53.24
N PHE A 864 8.67 -60.65 -52.79
CA PHE A 864 8.79 -59.41 -53.59
C PHE A 864 9.37 -58.15 -52.92
N THR A 865 8.87 -57.69 -51.78
CA THR A 865 9.35 -56.46 -51.10
C THR A 865 10.67 -56.71 -50.38
N GLY A 866 10.79 -57.87 -49.72
CA GLY A 866 11.96 -58.23 -48.91
C GLY A 866 11.80 -57.90 -47.42
N THR A 867 10.61 -57.44 -47.05
CA THR A 867 10.05 -57.32 -45.70
C THR A 867 9.77 -58.71 -45.11
N ASN A 868 9.36 -58.78 -43.84
CA ASN A 868 9.21 -60.05 -43.11
C ASN A 868 7.72 -60.41 -42.88
N PRO A 869 7.19 -61.52 -43.43
CA PRO A 869 5.77 -61.94 -43.41
C PRO A 869 5.02 -62.14 -42.08
N ASN A 870 5.55 -61.65 -40.97
CA ASN A 870 4.97 -61.75 -39.64
C ASN A 870 5.27 -60.46 -38.82
N ASP A 871 5.60 -59.37 -39.50
CA ASP A 871 6.46 -58.27 -39.04
C ASP A 871 6.35 -57.10 -40.05
N GLY A 872 5.16 -56.49 -40.11
CA GLY A 872 4.73 -55.55 -41.16
C GLY A 872 5.32 -54.13 -41.08
N ASP A 873 6.45 -53.99 -40.41
CA ASP A 873 7.25 -52.79 -40.15
C ASP A 873 8.69 -53.33 -40.04
N THR A 874 9.46 -53.26 -41.13
CA THR A 874 10.71 -54.03 -41.26
C THR A 874 11.92 -53.34 -40.64
N ASP A 875 11.81 -52.05 -40.32
CA ASP A 875 12.84 -51.24 -39.67
C ASP A 875 12.51 -50.77 -38.25
N ASP A 876 11.38 -51.23 -37.69
CA ASP A 876 10.92 -51.06 -36.32
C ASP A 876 10.63 -49.58 -35.96
N ASP A 877 10.07 -48.78 -36.89
CA ASP A 877 9.84 -47.33 -36.72
C ASP A 877 8.38 -46.91 -36.42
N GLY A 878 7.43 -47.83 -36.57
CA GLY A 878 6.01 -47.60 -36.33
C GLY A 878 5.18 -47.29 -37.58
N LEU A 879 5.81 -47.00 -38.72
CA LEU A 879 5.15 -46.95 -40.03
C LEU A 879 5.15 -48.36 -40.65
N PRO A 880 3.97 -48.92 -40.98
CA PRO A 880 3.93 -50.20 -41.66
C PRO A 880 4.55 -50.09 -43.07
N ASP A 881 5.32 -51.10 -43.49
CA ASP A 881 6.04 -51.15 -44.77
C ASP A 881 5.08 -50.83 -45.95
N GLY A 882 3.87 -51.39 -45.88
CA GLY A 882 2.77 -51.17 -46.82
C GLY A 882 2.24 -49.75 -46.87
N ILE A 883 2.33 -48.96 -45.78
CA ILE A 883 1.89 -47.56 -45.73
C ILE A 883 2.91 -46.63 -46.38
N GLU A 884 4.18 -46.73 -46.04
CA GLU A 884 5.23 -45.85 -46.59
C GLU A 884 5.33 -45.98 -48.11
N VAL A 885 5.42 -47.22 -48.60
CA VAL A 885 5.55 -47.56 -50.02
C VAL A 885 4.37 -47.05 -50.84
N ASN A 886 3.17 -47.03 -50.26
CA ASN A 886 1.94 -46.66 -50.97
C ASN A 886 1.48 -45.20 -50.73
N THR A 887 1.92 -44.55 -49.65
CA THR A 887 1.37 -43.27 -49.16
C THR A 887 2.42 -42.17 -49.00
N TYR A 888 3.46 -42.37 -48.20
CA TYR A 888 4.36 -41.29 -47.75
C TYR A 888 5.64 -41.11 -48.56
N ALA A 889 5.93 -41.99 -49.53
CA ALA A 889 7.08 -41.91 -50.42
C ALA A 889 7.22 -40.62 -51.30
N GLU A 890 6.25 -39.70 -51.30
CA GLU A 890 6.42 -38.34 -51.89
C GLU A 890 6.85 -37.26 -50.86
N LEU A 891 6.76 -37.53 -49.55
CA LEU A 891 7.18 -36.63 -48.47
C LEU A 891 8.59 -36.93 -47.94
N GLY A 892 8.93 -38.20 -47.71
CA GLY A 892 10.27 -38.57 -47.21
C GLY A 892 10.57 -40.07 -47.08
N ALA A 893 9.61 -40.82 -46.52
CA ALA A 893 9.73 -42.20 -46.01
C ALA A 893 10.28 -43.27 -46.99
N ASP A 894 10.93 -44.30 -46.42
CA ASP A 894 11.57 -45.46 -47.07
C ASP A 894 11.65 -46.64 -46.06
N PRO A 895 10.95 -47.79 -46.29
CA PRO A 895 10.64 -48.88 -45.31
C PRO A 895 11.82 -49.78 -44.92
N LEU A 896 12.98 -49.16 -44.79
CA LEU A 896 14.30 -49.73 -44.50
C LEU A 896 15.21 -48.66 -43.82
N VAL A 897 14.66 -47.50 -43.47
CA VAL A 897 15.27 -46.29 -42.88
C VAL A 897 14.28 -45.57 -41.93
N PHE A 898 14.21 -46.05 -40.68
CA PHE A 898 13.64 -45.39 -39.49
C PHE A 898 13.48 -43.85 -39.61
N ASP A 899 12.23 -43.39 -39.70
CA ASP A 899 11.82 -41.99 -39.60
C ASP A 899 11.71 -41.58 -38.11
N GLU A 900 12.31 -40.46 -37.73
CA GLU A 900 12.31 -39.97 -36.35
C GLU A 900 10.99 -39.20 -36.05
N ASP A 901 10.29 -39.62 -34.99
CA ASP A 901 9.26 -38.89 -34.24
C ASP A 901 9.92 -38.59 -32.88
N ASN A 902 10.33 -37.34 -32.69
CA ASN A 902 11.39 -37.01 -31.71
C ASN A 902 10.85 -36.52 -30.35
N ASP A 903 9.56 -36.17 -30.26
CA ASP A 903 8.82 -35.95 -29.01
C ASP A 903 7.79 -37.07 -28.70
N GLY A 904 7.46 -37.92 -29.67
CA GLY A 904 6.67 -39.14 -29.52
C GLY A 904 5.16 -38.94 -29.65
N ASP A 905 4.72 -37.88 -30.32
CA ASP A 905 3.31 -37.49 -30.41
C ASP A 905 2.50 -38.23 -31.51
N GLY A 906 3.20 -38.91 -32.43
CA GLY A 906 2.63 -39.65 -33.55
C GLY A 906 2.70 -38.94 -34.91
N TRP A 907 3.27 -37.74 -34.99
CA TRP A 907 3.52 -36.98 -36.21
C TRP A 907 5.02 -36.83 -36.49
N TYR A 908 5.61 -37.86 -37.11
CA TYR A 908 6.98 -37.85 -37.65
C TYR A 908 7.42 -36.50 -38.24
N TRP A 909 8.70 -36.13 -38.04
CA TRP A 909 9.39 -34.86 -38.39
C TRP A 909 9.03 -34.16 -39.72
N PHE A 910 8.44 -34.86 -40.69
CA PHE A 910 8.00 -34.33 -41.98
C PHE A 910 6.52 -33.94 -42.04
N GLN A 911 5.75 -34.17 -40.97
CA GLN A 911 4.33 -33.87 -40.85
C GLN A 911 4.07 -32.72 -39.84
N ASP A 912 4.91 -32.61 -38.82
CA ASP A 912 4.70 -31.76 -37.67
C ASP A 912 5.32 -30.33 -37.75
N CYS A 913 4.87 -29.43 -36.87
CA CYS A 913 5.29 -28.03 -36.77
C CYS A 913 6.38 -27.75 -35.70
N ALA A 914 6.52 -28.62 -34.69
CA ALA A 914 7.46 -28.54 -33.56
C ALA A 914 7.82 -29.94 -32.98
N ASP A 915 8.47 -30.81 -33.77
CA ASP A 915 8.95 -32.22 -33.51
C ASP A 915 9.94 -32.39 -32.31
N ASP A 916 9.92 -31.44 -31.36
CA ASP A 916 10.51 -31.50 -30.03
C ASP A 916 9.54 -31.10 -28.88
N ASP A 917 8.23 -30.94 -29.13
CA ASP A 917 7.16 -30.63 -28.15
C ASP A 917 5.83 -31.34 -28.48
N ASN A 918 5.57 -32.50 -27.84
CA ASN A 918 4.40 -33.35 -28.11
C ASN A 918 3.04 -32.79 -27.65
N GLU A 919 3.02 -31.56 -27.13
CA GLU A 919 1.79 -30.80 -26.83
C GLU A 919 1.43 -29.83 -27.98
N ILE A 920 2.22 -29.80 -29.07
CA ILE A 920 2.03 -28.90 -30.23
C ILE A 920 2.11 -29.70 -31.53
N SER A 921 0.97 -30.03 -32.14
CA SER A 921 0.97 -30.66 -33.47
C SER A 921 -0.34 -30.52 -34.25
N PRO A 922 -0.28 -30.63 -35.60
CA PRO A 922 -1.44 -30.43 -36.45
C PRO A 922 -2.63 -31.32 -36.08
N SER A 923 -3.77 -30.71 -35.72
CA SER A 923 -5.01 -31.39 -35.31
C SER A 923 -5.02 -32.00 -33.89
N LEU A 924 -4.17 -31.54 -32.99
CA LEU A 924 -4.59 -31.48 -31.58
C LEU A 924 -5.86 -30.60 -31.46
N ASN A 925 -6.53 -30.63 -30.31
CA ASN A 925 -7.43 -29.53 -29.96
C ASN A 925 -6.65 -28.65 -28.99
N GLU A 926 -6.95 -27.36 -28.99
CA GLU A 926 -6.47 -26.47 -27.95
C GLU A 926 -6.75 -27.04 -26.55
N MET A 927 -5.76 -26.94 -25.70
CA MET A 927 -5.86 -27.11 -24.26
C MET A 927 -5.86 -25.73 -23.62
N LEU A 928 -6.42 -25.64 -22.41
CA LEU A 928 -6.48 -24.39 -21.67
C LEU A 928 -5.16 -24.23 -20.89
N ASP A 929 -4.06 -24.03 -21.65
CA ASP A 929 -2.67 -24.08 -21.16
C ASP A 929 -1.77 -22.93 -21.66
N LYS A 930 -2.33 -21.98 -22.43
CA LYS A 930 -1.66 -20.83 -23.06
C LYS A 930 -0.69 -21.19 -24.21
N LYS A 931 -0.84 -22.35 -24.86
CA LYS A 931 -0.13 -22.75 -26.09
C LYS A 931 -1.04 -22.65 -27.34
N ASP A 932 -0.43 -22.78 -28.52
CA ASP A 932 -1.08 -22.94 -29.84
C ASP A 932 -0.93 -24.43 -30.17
N ASN A 933 -1.79 -25.27 -29.58
CA ASN A 933 -1.60 -26.73 -29.60
C ASN A 933 -1.84 -27.30 -31.01
N ASP A 934 -2.77 -26.76 -31.80
CA ASP A 934 -3.14 -27.30 -33.12
C ASP A 934 -2.33 -26.75 -34.33
N CYS A 935 -1.40 -25.81 -34.07
CA CYS A 935 -0.58 -25.08 -35.05
C CYS A 935 -1.36 -24.15 -36.03
N ASP A 936 -2.57 -23.69 -35.71
CA ASP A 936 -3.37 -22.72 -36.49
C ASP A 936 -2.82 -21.28 -36.41
N GLY A 937 -2.25 -20.87 -35.27
CA GLY A 937 -1.77 -19.52 -35.00
C GLY A 937 -2.66 -18.68 -34.08
N VAL A 938 -3.53 -19.33 -33.29
CA VAL A 938 -4.33 -18.77 -32.19
C VAL A 938 -4.04 -19.63 -30.94
N VAL A 939 -4.47 -19.18 -29.76
CA VAL A 939 -4.16 -19.79 -28.45
C VAL A 939 -5.47 -19.91 -27.68
N ASP A 940 -5.75 -21.11 -27.20
CA ASP A 940 -6.86 -21.49 -26.30
C ASP A 940 -8.27 -21.12 -26.85
N GLU A 941 -8.47 -20.92 -28.16
CA GLU A 941 -9.70 -20.28 -28.66
C GLU A 941 -10.98 -21.13 -28.65
N ASP A 942 -10.85 -22.46 -28.53
CA ASP A 942 -12.01 -23.34 -28.40
C ASP A 942 -12.77 -23.08 -27.09
N PHE A 943 -12.12 -22.50 -26.07
CA PHE A 943 -12.67 -22.21 -24.74
C PHE A 943 -13.43 -20.88 -24.63
N TYR A 944 -13.33 -19.95 -25.60
CA TYR A 944 -14.03 -18.64 -25.59
C TYR A 944 -15.58 -18.70 -25.52
N THR A 945 -16.18 -19.88 -25.65
CA THR A 945 -17.64 -20.07 -25.60
C THR A 945 -18.06 -21.32 -24.83
N ILE A 946 -17.11 -21.95 -24.14
CA ILE A 946 -17.36 -23.00 -23.16
C ILE A 946 -17.55 -22.30 -21.81
N ASP A 947 -18.38 -22.90 -20.99
CA ASP A 947 -18.92 -22.43 -19.71
C ASP A 947 -19.22 -23.76 -18.99
N SER A 948 -18.16 -24.35 -18.44
CA SER A 948 -18.07 -25.79 -18.12
C SER A 948 -18.85 -26.15 -16.86
N ASP A 949 -18.83 -25.28 -15.85
CA ASP A 949 -19.59 -25.37 -14.59
C ASP A 949 -21.03 -24.79 -14.72
N ASN A 950 -21.26 -23.82 -15.62
CA ASN A 950 -22.50 -23.06 -15.85
C ASN A 950 -22.72 -21.89 -14.86
N ASP A 951 -21.63 -21.31 -14.34
CA ASP A 951 -21.60 -20.19 -13.40
C ASP A 951 -22.01 -18.85 -14.06
N GLY A 952 -21.72 -18.68 -15.36
CA GLY A 952 -22.00 -17.53 -16.20
C GLY A 952 -20.78 -16.83 -16.81
N LEU A 953 -19.56 -17.24 -16.48
CA LEU A 953 -18.30 -16.86 -17.10
C LEU A 953 -18.02 -17.79 -18.31
N SER A 954 -16.77 -17.82 -18.77
CA SER A 954 -16.33 -18.80 -19.76
C SER A 954 -14.96 -19.32 -19.37
N ASP A 955 -14.68 -20.61 -19.64
CA ASP A 955 -13.45 -21.27 -19.21
C ASP A 955 -12.19 -20.46 -19.58
N TYR A 956 -12.21 -19.80 -20.75
CA TYR A 956 -11.15 -18.88 -21.16
C TYR A 956 -11.05 -17.65 -20.25
N GLU A 957 -12.16 -16.96 -19.97
CA GLU A 957 -12.18 -15.75 -19.13
C GLU A 957 -11.73 -16.04 -17.71
N GLU A 958 -12.12 -17.21 -17.19
CA GLU A 958 -11.67 -17.73 -15.91
C GLU A 958 -10.16 -17.97 -15.91
N TYR A 959 -9.65 -18.89 -16.72
CA TYR A 959 -8.23 -19.26 -16.71
C TYR A 959 -7.25 -18.15 -17.15
N HIS A 960 -7.70 -17.18 -17.95
CA HIS A 960 -6.84 -16.08 -18.44
C HIS A 960 -6.98 -14.77 -17.66
N ASN A 961 -8.18 -14.41 -17.20
CA ASN A 961 -8.44 -13.08 -16.67
C ASN A 961 -8.74 -13.06 -15.17
N ILE A 962 -9.31 -14.15 -14.62
CA ILE A 962 -9.86 -14.20 -13.24
C ILE A 962 -9.09 -15.19 -12.36
N THR A 963 -8.47 -16.20 -12.99
CA THR A 963 -7.74 -17.34 -12.39
C THR A 963 -8.56 -18.28 -11.50
N SER A 964 -9.90 -18.27 -11.61
CA SER A 964 -10.80 -19.27 -11.04
C SER A 964 -10.68 -20.66 -11.72
N ASP A 965 -11.12 -21.72 -11.04
CA ASP A 965 -11.23 -23.06 -11.64
C ASP A 965 -12.55 -23.20 -12.41
N HIS A 966 -12.47 -22.99 -13.72
CA HIS A 966 -13.51 -23.25 -14.74
C HIS A 966 -14.27 -24.60 -14.68
N ASN A 967 -14.01 -25.48 -13.71
CA ASN A 967 -14.74 -26.72 -13.47
C ASN A 967 -15.56 -26.71 -12.17
N ASP A 968 -15.39 -25.72 -11.29
CA ASP A 968 -16.12 -25.59 -10.03
C ASP A 968 -16.89 -24.27 -10.00
N GLU A 969 -18.22 -24.34 -9.75
CA GLU A 969 -19.08 -23.15 -9.83
C GLU A 969 -18.82 -22.12 -8.73
N ASP A 970 -17.94 -22.44 -7.77
CA ASP A 970 -17.66 -21.83 -6.47
C ASP A 970 -16.19 -22.18 -6.11
N THR A 971 -15.22 -21.47 -6.69
CA THR A 971 -13.79 -21.86 -6.68
C THR A 971 -13.16 -21.82 -5.28
N ASP A 972 -13.53 -20.86 -4.44
CA ASP A 972 -13.02 -20.78 -3.05
C ASP A 972 -13.89 -21.54 -2.03
N GLY A 973 -15.13 -21.88 -2.39
CA GLY A 973 -15.99 -22.80 -1.64
C GLY A 973 -16.89 -22.15 -0.59
N ASP A 974 -17.14 -20.83 -0.70
CA ASP A 974 -17.94 -20.05 0.25
C ASP A 974 -19.47 -20.20 0.07
N GLY A 975 -19.91 -20.72 -1.08
CA GLY A 975 -21.32 -20.93 -1.44
C GLY A 975 -21.97 -19.82 -2.26
N ILE A 976 -21.24 -18.77 -2.62
CA ILE A 976 -21.49 -17.90 -3.76
C ILE A 976 -20.90 -18.59 -5.00
N ASN A 977 -21.35 -18.19 -6.19
CA ASN A 977 -20.82 -18.75 -7.44
C ASN A 977 -19.96 -17.70 -8.16
N ASP A 978 -18.86 -18.11 -8.79
CA ASP A 978 -17.82 -17.21 -9.31
C ASP A 978 -18.38 -16.11 -10.23
N GLY A 979 -19.27 -16.48 -11.14
CA GLY A 979 -19.96 -15.57 -12.04
C GLY A 979 -21.00 -14.68 -11.35
N VAL A 980 -21.57 -15.07 -10.21
CA VAL A 980 -22.36 -14.14 -9.38
C VAL A 980 -21.44 -13.14 -8.68
N GLU A 981 -20.27 -13.57 -8.22
CA GLU A 981 -19.28 -12.67 -7.67
C GLU A 981 -18.83 -11.64 -8.69
N VAL A 982 -18.18 -12.09 -9.77
CA VAL A 982 -17.59 -11.24 -10.80
C VAL A 982 -18.64 -10.39 -11.53
N LEU A 983 -19.82 -10.95 -11.86
CA LEU A 983 -20.82 -10.23 -12.67
C LEU A 983 -21.87 -9.47 -11.85
N THR A 984 -22.02 -9.75 -10.54
CA THR A 984 -23.12 -9.18 -9.72
C THR A 984 -22.65 -8.55 -8.42
N LYS A 985 -21.79 -9.20 -7.63
CA LYS A 985 -21.34 -8.70 -6.32
C LYS A 985 -20.11 -7.78 -6.42
N MET A 986 -19.26 -8.00 -7.42
CA MET A 986 -17.92 -7.41 -7.57
C MET A 986 -16.95 -7.82 -6.45
N SER A 987 -17.17 -9.00 -5.85
CA SER A 987 -16.21 -9.73 -5.01
C SER A 987 -15.26 -10.57 -5.89
N SER A 988 -14.36 -11.34 -5.27
CA SER A 988 -13.28 -12.06 -5.93
C SER A 988 -13.44 -13.57 -5.70
N PRO A 989 -13.61 -14.39 -6.75
CA PRO A 989 -13.88 -15.84 -6.66
C PRO A 989 -12.63 -16.69 -6.36
N LEU A 990 -11.79 -16.17 -5.48
CA LEU A 990 -10.54 -16.73 -5.00
C LEU A 990 -10.33 -16.38 -3.52
N ILE A 991 -11.32 -15.74 -2.89
CA ILE A 991 -11.26 -15.14 -1.56
C ILE A 991 -12.60 -15.43 -0.89
N PHE A 992 -12.65 -16.57 -0.19
CA PHE A 992 -13.80 -17.04 0.57
C PHE A 992 -14.45 -15.90 1.37
N ASN A 993 -15.67 -15.50 0.99
CA ASN A 993 -16.44 -14.47 1.70
C ASN A 993 -17.20 -15.12 2.86
N TYR A 994 -17.09 -14.53 4.04
CA TYR A 994 -17.74 -15.06 5.23
C TYR A 994 -19.14 -14.44 5.46
N ASP A 995 -20.10 -15.26 5.92
CA ASP A 995 -21.33 -14.85 6.61
C ASP A 995 -21.21 -15.42 8.04
N ASN A 996 -20.34 -14.81 8.87
CA ASN A 996 -19.92 -15.37 10.15
C ASN A 996 -21.04 -15.35 11.21
N ASP A 997 -22.07 -14.51 11.04
CA ASP A 997 -23.19 -14.38 11.97
C ASP A 997 -24.54 -14.98 11.49
N GLU A 998 -24.56 -15.58 10.30
CA GLU A 998 -25.66 -16.28 9.62
C GLU A 998 -26.87 -15.39 9.22
N ASP A 999 -26.65 -14.12 8.89
CA ASP A 999 -27.71 -13.15 8.56
C ASP A 999 -28.02 -12.97 7.07
N ASN A 1000 -27.24 -13.62 6.19
CA ASN A 1000 -27.32 -13.61 4.72
C ASN A 1000 -26.77 -12.33 4.04
N TYR A 1001 -26.03 -11.51 4.77
CA TYR A 1001 -25.02 -10.59 4.22
C TYR A 1001 -23.64 -11.20 4.45
N TYR A 1002 -22.74 -10.99 3.49
CA TYR A 1002 -21.36 -11.47 3.57
C TYR A 1002 -20.46 -10.30 3.99
N ASP A 1003 -19.27 -10.58 4.52
CA ASP A 1003 -18.24 -9.64 4.97
C ASP A 1003 -17.97 -8.42 4.07
N PHE A 1004 -18.06 -8.55 2.75
CA PHE A 1004 -17.92 -7.43 1.79
C PHE A 1004 -19.20 -6.60 1.60
N GLU A 1005 -20.36 -7.12 2.00
CA GLU A 1005 -21.62 -6.38 2.10
C GLU A 1005 -21.87 -5.87 3.54
N ASP A 1006 -21.31 -6.53 4.54
CA ASP A 1006 -21.55 -6.26 5.96
C ASP A 1006 -20.42 -5.46 6.63
N CYS A 1007 -20.77 -4.32 7.20
CA CYS A 1007 -19.83 -3.48 7.92
C CYS A 1007 -19.43 -4.04 9.30
N ASN A 1008 -20.08 -5.11 9.79
CA ASN A 1008 -19.63 -5.93 10.92
C ASN A 1008 -20.29 -7.33 10.91
N ASP A 1009 -19.76 -8.24 10.08
CA ASP A 1009 -20.10 -9.68 9.93
C ASP A 1009 -20.04 -10.55 11.22
N LEU A 1010 -19.81 -9.94 12.39
CA LEU A 1010 -19.85 -10.61 13.70
C LEU A 1010 -21.09 -10.25 14.54
N ASP A 1011 -21.99 -9.39 14.04
CA ASP A 1011 -23.27 -9.04 14.71
C ASP A 1011 -24.42 -8.83 13.70
N ALA A 1012 -25.21 -9.89 13.49
CA ALA A 1012 -26.44 -10.04 12.69
C ALA A 1012 -27.59 -9.04 12.97
N SER A 1013 -27.29 -7.92 13.63
CA SER A 1013 -28.15 -6.75 13.76
C SER A 1013 -27.59 -5.49 13.10
N ILE A 1014 -26.35 -5.54 12.62
CA ILE A 1014 -25.68 -4.61 11.70
C ILE A 1014 -25.68 -5.32 10.33
N ASN A 1015 -26.16 -4.67 9.27
CA ASN A 1015 -26.16 -5.17 7.88
C ASN A 1015 -26.92 -4.19 6.94
N PRO A 1016 -26.68 -4.18 5.61
CA PRO A 1016 -27.39 -3.34 4.63
C PRO A 1016 -28.94 -3.38 4.61
N SER A 1017 -29.58 -4.30 5.33
CA SER A 1017 -31.05 -4.39 5.43
C SER A 1017 -31.63 -3.99 6.77
N SER A 1018 -30.77 -3.69 7.74
CA SER A 1018 -31.14 -3.47 9.12
C SER A 1018 -31.85 -2.13 9.30
N THR A 1019 -31.98 -1.65 10.52
CA THR A 1019 -32.65 -0.35 10.75
C THR A 1019 -32.07 0.32 11.97
N GLU A 1020 -31.34 1.40 11.69
CA GLU A 1020 -30.79 2.38 12.63
C GLU A 1020 -31.48 2.39 14.00
N VAL A 1021 -30.73 1.95 15.00
CA VAL A 1021 -31.05 1.94 16.42
C VAL A 1021 -30.09 2.90 17.09
N TRP A 1022 -30.61 3.90 17.81
CA TRP A 1022 -29.75 4.88 18.48
C TRP A 1022 -28.74 4.23 19.44
N ASN A 1023 -27.49 4.04 18.99
CA ASN A 1023 -26.51 3.17 19.63
C ASN A 1023 -25.05 3.56 19.37
N GLY A 1024 -24.74 4.43 18.40
CA GLY A 1024 -23.39 4.91 18.09
C GLY A 1024 -22.62 4.08 17.06
N LEU A 1025 -23.31 3.19 16.33
CA LEU A 1025 -22.81 2.39 15.22
C LEU A 1025 -23.61 2.75 13.95
N ASP A 1026 -23.10 2.35 12.79
CA ASP A 1026 -23.88 2.28 11.56
C ASP A 1026 -24.52 0.88 11.55
N ASP A 1027 -25.83 0.80 11.78
CA ASP A 1027 -26.55 -0.48 11.82
C ASP A 1027 -27.01 -0.91 10.42
N ASP A 1028 -27.20 0.01 9.47
CA ASP A 1028 -27.62 -0.31 8.09
C ASP A 1028 -26.55 -0.16 6.98
N CYS A 1029 -25.28 -0.10 7.40
CA CYS A 1029 -24.07 -0.13 6.57
C CYS A 1029 -24.14 0.80 5.35
N ASN A 1030 -24.51 2.05 5.61
CA ASN A 1030 -24.69 3.08 4.59
C ASN A 1030 -23.65 4.23 4.67
N ASP A 1031 -22.63 4.04 5.51
CA ASP A 1031 -21.57 4.97 5.93
C ASP A 1031 -22.06 6.12 6.83
N LEU A 1032 -23.26 6.05 7.42
CA LEU A 1032 -23.85 7.11 8.25
C LEU A 1032 -24.38 6.61 9.61
N ILE A 1033 -23.50 6.64 10.62
CA ILE A 1033 -23.80 6.32 12.02
C ILE A 1033 -25.05 7.06 12.57
N ASP A 1034 -26.00 6.30 13.15
CA ASP A 1034 -27.22 6.79 13.80
C ASP A 1034 -28.13 7.66 12.86
N ASP A 1035 -28.28 7.28 11.60
CA ASP A 1035 -29.03 7.96 10.53
C ASP A 1035 -30.57 7.73 10.58
N ASP A 1036 -31.36 8.56 9.87
CA ASP A 1036 -32.84 8.60 9.73
C ASP A 1036 -33.70 8.50 11.04
N LEU A 1037 -33.03 8.52 12.19
CA LEU A 1037 -33.55 8.40 13.55
C LEU A 1037 -34.37 9.60 13.97
N LYS A 1038 -35.60 9.33 14.42
CA LYS A 1038 -36.51 10.35 14.97
C LYS A 1038 -36.25 10.58 16.46
N ARG A 1039 -35.05 11.09 16.74
CA ARG A 1039 -34.48 11.38 18.07
C ARG A 1039 -35.44 12.17 18.97
N GLU A 1040 -36.35 12.99 18.43
CA GLU A 1040 -37.37 13.72 19.19
C GLU A 1040 -38.41 12.82 19.88
N ASN A 1041 -38.52 11.55 19.48
CA ASN A 1041 -39.37 10.53 20.11
C ASN A 1041 -38.59 9.60 21.07
N LEU A 1042 -37.26 9.58 20.97
CA LEU A 1042 -36.36 8.74 21.78
C LEU A 1042 -35.92 9.46 23.07
N VAL A 1043 -35.59 10.75 22.96
CA VAL A 1043 -35.18 11.58 24.11
C VAL A 1043 -36.35 11.89 25.04
N LEU A 1044 -36.23 11.51 26.30
CA LEU A 1044 -37.19 11.85 27.34
C LEU A 1044 -36.83 13.19 28.01
N VAL A 1045 -37.45 14.25 27.51
CA VAL A 1045 -37.34 15.62 28.05
C VAL A 1045 -38.10 15.85 29.37
N ILE A 1046 -37.44 16.48 30.34
CA ILE A 1046 -37.99 16.89 31.63
C ILE A 1046 -37.68 18.38 31.88
N PRO A 1047 -38.68 19.23 32.19
CA PRO A 1047 -40.12 19.05 31.96
C PRO A 1047 -40.46 18.80 30.48
N ARG A 1048 -41.70 18.43 30.18
CA ARG A 1048 -42.15 18.22 28.80
C ARG A 1048 -42.36 19.55 28.08
N THR A 1049 -41.94 19.63 26.82
CA THR A 1049 -41.99 20.82 25.94
C THR A 1049 -43.40 21.37 25.67
N GLN A 1050 -44.47 20.65 26.01
CA GLN A 1050 -45.87 21.01 25.70
C GLN A 1050 -46.58 21.87 26.78
N GLU A 1051 -45.91 22.30 27.85
CA GLU A 1051 -46.48 23.16 28.88
C GLU A 1051 -45.55 24.35 29.20
N ILE A 1052 -46.12 25.55 29.38
CA ILE A 1052 -45.37 26.73 29.84
C ILE A 1052 -44.91 26.48 31.27
N TYR A 1053 -43.60 26.38 31.47
CA TYR A 1053 -43.01 26.14 32.78
C TYR A 1053 -43.00 27.45 33.59
N ASN A 1054 -43.62 27.45 34.76
CA ASN A 1054 -43.65 28.64 35.62
C ASN A 1054 -42.47 28.56 36.59
N TRP A 1055 -41.59 29.56 36.61
CA TRP A 1055 -40.39 29.57 37.45
C TRP A 1055 -40.36 30.78 38.38
N ASP A 1056 -40.49 30.58 39.69
CA ASP A 1056 -40.15 31.60 40.69
C ASP A 1056 -38.63 31.61 40.90
N ALA A 1057 -37.93 32.34 40.02
CA ALA A 1057 -36.48 32.43 39.98
C ALA A 1057 -35.84 32.90 41.30
N VAL A 1058 -36.61 33.39 42.27
CA VAL A 1058 -36.13 33.86 43.58
C VAL A 1058 -36.14 32.75 44.64
N ASN A 1059 -36.98 31.73 44.48
CA ASN A 1059 -37.25 30.70 45.50
C ASN A 1059 -37.16 29.26 44.98
N GLU A 1060 -36.96 29.08 43.67
CA GLU A 1060 -36.97 27.77 43.00
C GLU A 1060 -35.73 27.65 42.08
N THR A 1061 -35.08 26.48 42.10
CA THR A 1061 -34.04 26.10 41.12
C THR A 1061 -34.71 25.65 39.83
N LEU A 1062 -34.25 26.16 38.69
CA LEU A 1062 -34.67 25.66 37.38
C LEU A 1062 -33.87 24.42 37.04
N VAL A 1063 -34.55 23.34 36.62
CA VAL A 1063 -33.91 22.10 36.21
C VAL A 1063 -34.55 21.62 34.92
N PHE A 1064 -33.74 21.48 33.88
CA PHE A 1064 -34.08 20.75 32.67
C PHE A 1064 -33.19 19.51 32.55
N GLY A 1065 -33.64 18.50 31.84
CA GLY A 1065 -32.88 17.29 31.59
C GLY A 1065 -33.37 16.57 30.35
N LEU A 1066 -32.42 16.24 29.48
CA LEU A 1066 -32.53 15.21 28.46
C LEU A 1066 -32.22 13.88 29.17
N ASN A 1067 -32.97 12.83 28.85
CA ASN A 1067 -32.82 11.51 29.48
C ASN A 1067 -33.13 10.45 28.42
N ASN A 1068 -32.80 9.19 28.70
CA ASN A 1068 -33.05 8.06 27.79
C ASN A 1068 -32.25 8.18 26.47
N ILE A 1069 -31.10 8.84 26.55
CA ILE A 1069 -30.01 8.80 25.57
C ILE A 1069 -29.12 7.61 25.97
N PRO A 1070 -28.63 6.78 25.03
CA PRO A 1070 -27.66 5.73 25.30
C PRO A 1070 -26.37 6.28 25.93
N SER A 1071 -25.60 5.43 26.62
CA SER A 1071 -24.33 5.84 27.23
C SER A 1071 -23.11 5.61 26.35
N GLN A 1072 -23.29 5.01 25.18
CA GLN A 1072 -22.23 4.69 24.23
C GLN A 1072 -22.21 5.60 22.98
N VAL A 1073 -23.28 6.36 22.75
CA VAL A 1073 -23.31 7.45 21.76
C VAL A 1073 -22.48 8.62 22.30
N ASP A 1074 -21.57 9.16 21.52
CA ASP A 1074 -20.90 10.44 21.82
C ASP A 1074 -21.70 11.60 21.22
N LEU A 1075 -21.85 12.70 21.97
CA LEU A 1075 -22.83 13.72 21.63
C LEU A 1075 -22.53 15.07 22.27
N ASP A 1076 -22.61 16.13 21.46
CA ASP A 1076 -22.54 17.51 21.94
C ASP A 1076 -23.94 18.00 22.34
N VAL A 1077 -24.07 18.53 23.57
CA VAL A 1077 -25.32 19.15 24.06
C VAL A 1077 -25.08 20.61 24.40
N SER A 1078 -25.47 21.49 23.48
CA SER A 1078 -25.48 22.93 23.73
C SER A 1078 -26.84 23.40 24.27
N TRP A 1079 -26.81 24.30 25.25
CA TRP A 1079 -28.02 24.85 25.90
C TRP A 1079 -28.02 26.37 25.86
N PHE A 1080 -29.17 26.95 25.55
CA PHE A 1080 -29.35 28.39 25.41
C PHE A 1080 -30.58 28.91 26.15
N ILE A 1081 -30.54 30.15 26.62
CA ILE A 1081 -31.72 30.92 27.05
C ILE A 1081 -31.78 32.25 26.29
N GLY A 1082 -32.67 32.32 25.30
CA GLY A 1082 -32.55 33.32 24.23
C GLY A 1082 -31.20 33.18 23.51
N ASP A 1083 -30.47 34.29 23.37
CA ASP A 1083 -29.15 34.32 22.71
C ASP A 1083 -27.97 34.05 23.68
N TYR A 1084 -28.22 33.53 24.89
CA TYR A 1084 -27.20 33.33 25.94
C TYR A 1084 -26.92 31.84 26.17
N ASP A 1085 -25.66 31.43 25.97
CA ASP A 1085 -25.14 30.07 26.24
C ASP A 1085 -25.13 29.73 27.74
N LEU A 1086 -25.54 28.50 28.08
CA LEU A 1086 -25.70 27.97 29.43
C LEU A 1086 -24.69 26.88 29.79
N SER A 1087 -23.62 26.68 29.01
CA SER A 1087 -22.48 25.79 29.29
C SER A 1087 -22.02 25.79 30.77
N ASP A 1088 -21.88 26.96 31.38
CA ASP A 1088 -21.56 27.18 32.82
C ASP A 1088 -22.56 26.54 33.84
N ASN A 1089 -23.72 26.06 33.39
CA ASN A 1089 -24.82 25.57 34.23
C ASN A 1089 -25.23 24.11 33.98
N LEU A 1090 -24.41 23.34 33.26
CA LEU A 1090 -24.68 21.95 32.91
C LEU A 1090 -24.11 20.95 33.94
N SER A 1091 -24.55 19.70 33.81
CA SER A 1091 -23.89 18.51 34.36
C SER A 1091 -22.61 18.19 33.58
N ASN A 1092 -21.76 17.33 34.14
CA ASN A 1092 -20.57 16.81 33.47
C ASN A 1092 -20.86 16.08 32.14
N ASP A 1093 -22.10 15.63 31.95
CA ASP A 1093 -22.58 14.91 30.76
C ASP A 1093 -23.37 15.81 29.78
N GLY A 1094 -23.43 17.13 30.01
CA GLY A 1094 -24.18 18.09 29.19
C GLY A 1094 -25.72 17.96 29.26
N THR A 1095 -26.26 16.76 29.52
CA THR A 1095 -27.69 16.42 29.40
C THR A 1095 -28.61 17.16 30.39
N ARG A 1096 -28.07 17.79 31.45
CA ARG A 1096 -28.88 18.35 32.54
C ARG A 1096 -28.46 19.76 32.95
N LEU A 1097 -29.26 20.73 32.48
CA LEU A 1097 -29.20 22.13 32.91
C LEU A 1097 -29.74 22.34 34.34
N VAL A 1098 -28.98 23.04 35.19
CA VAL A 1098 -29.40 23.45 36.55
C VAL A 1098 -29.07 24.92 36.81
N ILE A 1099 -30.09 25.79 36.71
CA ILE A 1099 -29.96 27.22 37.05
C ILE A 1099 -30.42 27.46 38.50
N ASN A 1100 -29.51 27.91 39.34
CA ASN A 1100 -29.74 28.19 40.76
C ASN A 1100 -30.62 29.43 41.00
N GLU A 1101 -31.08 29.60 42.24
CA GLU A 1101 -31.90 30.74 42.70
C GLU A 1101 -31.23 32.10 42.38
N LEU A 1102 -31.91 32.96 41.61
CA LEU A 1102 -31.44 34.26 41.15
C LEU A 1102 -31.79 35.39 42.14
N GLU A 1103 -30.79 35.88 42.86
CA GLU A 1103 -30.90 37.13 43.63
C GLU A 1103 -30.27 38.33 42.88
N CYS A 1104 -31.10 39.08 42.14
CA CYS A 1104 -30.76 40.30 41.37
C CYS A 1104 -30.09 41.44 42.18
N GLY A 1105 -29.86 41.27 43.48
CA GLY A 1105 -29.19 42.24 44.36
C GLY A 1105 -27.98 41.68 45.13
N LYS A 1106 -27.60 40.41 44.93
CA LYS A 1106 -26.42 39.78 45.55
C LYS A 1106 -25.45 39.19 44.54
N ASN A 1107 -25.97 38.39 43.60
CA ASN A 1107 -25.16 37.67 42.63
C ASN A 1107 -24.73 38.61 41.49
N LYS A 1108 -23.63 38.27 40.83
CA LYS A 1108 -22.92 39.15 39.86
C LYS A 1108 -22.29 38.38 38.69
N ASP A 1109 -22.65 37.13 38.51
CA ASP A 1109 -22.46 36.40 37.27
C ASP A 1109 -23.26 37.04 36.12
N ASN A 1110 -22.80 36.79 34.89
CA ASN A 1110 -23.34 37.43 33.70
C ASN A 1110 -24.79 36.99 33.43
N LEU A 1111 -25.11 35.70 33.60
CA LEU A 1111 -26.45 35.16 33.46
C LEU A 1111 -27.47 35.86 34.37
N THR A 1112 -27.17 35.99 35.68
CA THR A 1112 -28.05 36.74 36.61
C THR A 1112 -28.24 38.18 36.15
N LEU A 1113 -27.17 38.86 35.70
CA LEU A 1113 -27.27 40.24 35.23
C LEU A 1113 -28.18 40.37 33.99
N THR A 1114 -28.03 39.46 33.03
CA THR A 1114 -28.85 39.39 31.81
C THR A 1114 -30.32 39.14 32.14
N LEU A 1115 -30.64 38.05 32.84
CA LEU A 1115 -32.03 37.67 33.15
C LEU A 1115 -32.72 38.69 34.08
N CYS A 1116 -32.01 39.23 35.08
CA CYS A 1116 -32.57 40.29 35.93
C CYS A 1116 -32.79 41.62 35.21
N SER A 1117 -32.10 41.87 34.08
CA SER A 1117 -32.33 43.07 33.26
C SER A 1117 -33.59 42.96 32.40
N ASN A 1118 -33.92 41.75 31.94
CA ASN A 1118 -35.15 41.44 31.20
C ASN A 1118 -36.40 41.54 32.11
N GLY A 1119 -36.25 41.23 33.39
CA GLY A 1119 -37.33 41.30 34.38
C GLY A 1119 -38.35 40.16 34.23
N THR A 1120 -39.48 40.25 34.94
CA THR A 1120 -40.56 39.24 34.84
C THR A 1120 -41.07 39.15 33.41
N SER A 1121 -40.76 38.04 32.73
CA SER A 1121 -40.95 37.86 31.29
C SER A 1121 -40.92 36.38 30.93
N ILE A 1122 -41.52 36.03 29.78
CA ILE A 1122 -41.35 34.69 29.20
C ILE A 1122 -39.94 34.64 28.58
N GLN A 1123 -39.20 33.57 28.87
CA GLN A 1123 -37.93 33.23 28.24
C GLN A 1123 -38.09 31.92 27.47
N GLU A 1124 -37.30 31.75 26.43
CA GLU A 1124 -37.21 30.51 25.67
C GLU A 1124 -35.91 29.81 26.06
N ILE A 1125 -35.99 28.53 26.43
CA ILE A 1125 -34.82 27.66 26.61
C ILE A 1125 -34.77 26.70 25.43
N LYS A 1126 -33.59 26.56 24.84
CA LYS A 1126 -33.29 25.61 23.77
C LYS A 1126 -32.19 24.67 24.24
N ALA A 1127 -32.34 23.37 23.99
CA ALA A 1127 -31.23 22.43 23.95
C ALA A 1127 -31.07 21.96 22.50
N ILE A 1128 -29.84 21.87 22.03
CA ILE A 1128 -29.50 21.26 20.74
C ILE A 1128 -28.62 20.06 21.08
N ILE A 1129 -29.01 18.88 20.60
CA ILE A 1129 -28.12 17.71 20.57
C ILE A 1129 -27.53 17.64 19.16
N THR A 1130 -26.22 17.51 19.05
CA THR A 1130 -25.51 17.17 17.81
C THR A 1130 -24.88 15.80 17.98
N ASP A 1131 -25.08 14.95 16.99
CA ASP A 1131 -24.79 13.52 17.02
C ASP A 1131 -24.63 13.05 15.57
N SER A 1132 -23.47 12.50 15.20
CA SER A 1132 -23.04 12.25 13.81
C SER A 1132 -23.37 13.39 12.82
N GLY A 1133 -23.13 14.64 13.24
CA GLY A 1133 -23.46 15.86 12.46
C GLY A 1133 -24.95 16.22 12.37
N ILE A 1134 -25.87 15.34 12.76
CA ILE A 1134 -27.32 15.56 12.76
C ILE A 1134 -27.73 16.34 14.02
N THR A 1135 -28.48 17.44 13.84
CA THR A 1135 -28.89 18.32 14.95
C THR A 1135 -30.38 18.18 15.32
N THR A 1136 -30.66 17.92 16.59
CA THR A 1136 -32.03 17.82 17.14
C THR A 1136 -32.30 18.90 18.19
N GLU A 1137 -33.28 19.78 17.92
CA GLU A 1137 -33.65 20.88 18.84
C GLU A 1137 -34.83 20.54 19.78
N PHE A 1138 -34.66 20.83 21.07
CA PHE A 1138 -35.72 20.81 22.08
C PHE A 1138 -35.94 22.21 22.66
N ILE A 1139 -37.18 22.71 22.60
CA ILE A 1139 -37.53 24.09 22.99
C ILE A 1139 -38.61 24.11 24.08
N TRP A 1140 -38.43 24.96 25.09
CA TRP A 1140 -39.37 25.18 26.19
C TRP A 1140 -39.66 26.67 26.44
N GLU A 1141 -40.94 27.02 26.61
CA GLU A 1141 -41.36 28.34 27.10
C GLU A 1141 -41.37 28.38 28.64
N VAL A 1142 -40.64 29.33 29.23
CA VAL A 1142 -40.53 29.51 30.69
C VAL A 1142 -41.07 30.89 31.10
N ASP A 1143 -42.15 30.95 31.89
CA ASP A 1143 -42.65 32.19 32.51
C ASP A 1143 -41.83 32.49 33.78
N MET A 1144 -40.81 33.33 33.64
CA MET A 1144 -39.82 33.63 34.68
C MET A 1144 -40.27 34.81 35.56
N VAL A 1145 -40.32 34.59 36.87
CA VAL A 1145 -40.65 35.61 37.88
C VAL A 1145 -39.43 35.98 38.73
N VAL A 1146 -38.78 37.10 38.40
CA VAL A 1146 -37.66 37.68 39.19
C VAL A 1146 -38.12 38.78 40.16
N TRP A 1147 -37.45 38.90 41.32
CA TRP A 1147 -37.67 39.99 42.29
C TRP A 1147 -36.61 41.09 42.14
N ILE A 1148 -37.05 42.27 41.70
CA ILE A 1148 -36.22 43.47 41.63
C ILE A 1148 -36.39 44.29 42.93
N PRO A 1149 -35.31 44.56 43.70
CA PRO A 1149 -35.41 45.39 44.90
C PRO A 1149 -35.85 46.83 44.56
N PRO A 1150 -36.76 47.44 45.36
CA PRO A 1150 -37.18 48.81 45.12
C PRO A 1150 -36.01 49.80 45.30
N PRO A 1151 -35.85 50.79 44.39
CA PRO A 1151 -34.68 51.67 44.39
C PRO A 1151 -34.57 52.47 45.68
N THR A 1152 -33.33 52.65 46.15
CA THR A 1152 -33.05 53.29 47.42
C THR A 1152 -33.44 54.77 47.41
N PHE A 1153 -33.55 55.36 48.61
CA PHE A 1153 -33.86 56.79 48.75
C PHE A 1153 -32.83 57.70 48.05
N PHE A 1154 -31.57 57.26 47.92
CA PHE A 1154 -30.52 58.02 47.23
C PHE A 1154 -30.66 58.00 45.70
N GLU A 1155 -31.07 56.87 45.11
CA GLU A 1155 -31.25 56.76 43.66
C GLU A 1155 -32.46 57.58 43.17
N ASN A 1156 -33.56 57.56 43.93
CA ASN A 1156 -34.71 58.46 43.72
C ASN A 1156 -34.34 59.95 43.88
N LEU A 1157 -33.31 60.28 44.66
CA LEU A 1157 -32.81 61.65 44.80
C LEU A 1157 -32.00 62.08 43.58
N ILE A 1158 -31.14 61.18 43.07
CA ILE A 1158 -30.28 61.44 41.91
C ILE A 1158 -31.12 61.56 40.63
N SER A 1159 -32.08 60.65 40.39
CA SER A 1159 -32.96 60.72 39.21
C SER A 1159 -33.83 61.98 39.20
N PHE A 1160 -34.25 62.48 40.38
CA PHE A 1160 -34.92 63.77 40.47
C PHE A 1160 -34.04 64.93 40.01
N PHE A 1161 -32.77 64.99 40.43
CA PHE A 1161 -31.86 66.08 40.05
C PHE A 1161 -31.38 66.03 38.59
N THR A 1162 -31.30 64.84 37.97
CA THR A 1162 -30.98 64.69 36.54
C THR A 1162 -32.19 64.85 35.61
N SER A 1163 -33.42 64.72 36.13
CA SER A 1163 -34.65 64.95 35.36
C SER A 1163 -34.79 66.40 34.86
N GLY A 1164 -35.49 66.61 33.74
CA GLY A 1164 -35.79 67.94 33.19
C GLY A 1164 -36.39 68.93 34.20
N PRO A 1165 -37.36 68.53 35.06
CA PRO A 1165 -37.84 69.36 36.16
C PRO A 1165 -36.78 69.69 37.23
N GLY A 1166 -35.87 68.76 37.53
CA GLY A 1166 -34.78 68.95 38.49
C GLY A 1166 -33.74 69.97 38.03
N MET A 1167 -33.34 69.91 36.76
CA MET A 1167 -32.45 70.92 36.17
C MET A 1167 -33.05 72.34 36.23
N LEU A 1168 -34.36 72.48 35.99
CA LEU A 1168 -35.06 73.77 36.14
C LEU A 1168 -35.05 74.28 37.60
N PHE A 1169 -35.14 73.38 38.58
CA PHE A 1169 -35.05 73.72 40.01
C PHE A 1169 -33.65 74.23 40.38
N ILE A 1170 -32.59 73.59 39.90
CA ILE A 1170 -31.19 74.02 40.10
C ILE A 1170 -30.94 75.40 39.45
N LEU A 1171 -31.42 75.60 38.21
CA LEU A 1171 -31.35 76.89 37.51
C LEU A 1171 -32.07 78.01 38.29
N GLY A 1172 -33.24 77.72 38.87
CA GLY A 1172 -33.97 78.65 39.73
C GLY A 1172 -33.21 79.04 41.00
N ILE A 1173 -32.48 78.11 41.62
CA ILE A 1173 -31.63 78.38 42.79
C ILE A 1173 -30.41 79.24 42.39
N MET A 1174 -29.74 78.92 41.29
CA MET A 1174 -28.61 79.70 40.75
C MET A 1174 -28.99 81.15 40.46
N ILE A 1175 -30.11 81.38 39.76
CA ILE A 1175 -30.63 82.73 39.47
C ILE A 1175 -30.99 83.47 40.77
N SER A 1176 -31.58 82.77 41.75
CA SER A 1176 -31.92 83.35 43.06
C SER A 1176 -30.67 83.76 43.86
N LEU A 1177 -29.58 82.98 43.80
CA LEU A 1177 -28.31 83.30 44.46
C LEU A 1177 -27.61 84.50 43.79
N ILE A 1178 -27.65 84.61 42.46
CA ILE A 1178 -27.12 85.77 41.73
C ILE A 1178 -27.89 87.05 42.10
N LEU A 1179 -29.23 86.98 42.13
CA LEU A 1179 -30.07 88.11 42.55
C LEU A 1179 -29.86 88.48 44.03
N ALA A 1180 -29.66 87.50 44.91
CA ALA A 1180 -29.30 87.74 46.30
C ALA A 1180 -27.91 88.41 46.44
N GLY A 1181 -26.92 88.00 45.63
CA GLY A 1181 -25.60 88.64 45.58
C GLY A 1181 -25.67 90.11 45.16
N ILE A 1182 -26.46 90.44 44.13
CA ILE A 1182 -26.71 91.81 43.68
C ILE A 1182 -27.39 92.63 44.80
N PHE A 1183 -28.38 92.05 45.48
CA PHE A 1183 -29.11 92.72 46.58
C PHE A 1183 -28.21 92.96 47.82
N VAL A 1184 -27.36 92.01 48.18
CA VAL A 1184 -26.37 92.15 49.26
C VAL A 1184 -25.33 93.22 48.91
N ASN A 1185 -24.80 93.24 47.69
CA ASN A 1185 -23.85 94.26 47.25
C ASN A 1185 -24.46 95.67 47.25
N HIS A 1186 -25.72 95.81 46.80
CA HIS A 1186 -26.45 97.08 46.88
C HIS A 1186 -26.64 97.54 48.34
N ARG A 1187 -26.96 96.60 49.26
CA ARG A 1187 -27.14 96.88 50.69
C ARG A 1187 -25.84 97.27 51.39
N ILE A 1188 -24.70 96.67 51.01
CA ILE A 1188 -23.36 97.04 51.49
C ILE A 1188 -22.96 98.43 50.98
N THR A 1189 -23.24 98.74 49.71
CA THR A 1189 -22.94 100.04 49.11
C THR A 1189 -23.74 101.17 49.78
N GLN A 1190 -25.03 100.96 50.05
CA GLN A 1190 -25.88 101.86 50.83
C GLN A 1190 -25.35 102.04 52.27
N LYS A 1191 -24.89 100.97 52.93
CA LYS A 1191 -24.34 101.04 54.30
C LYS A 1191 -23.04 101.85 54.35
N ARG A 1192 -22.16 101.72 53.35
CA ARG A 1192 -20.92 102.52 53.27
C ARG A 1192 -21.21 104.01 53.09
N GLN A 1193 -22.19 104.36 52.25
CA GLN A 1193 -22.63 105.76 52.06
C GLN A 1193 -23.31 106.35 53.31
N LEU A 1194 -23.96 105.53 54.14
CA LEU A 1194 -24.52 105.94 55.43
C LEU A 1194 -23.47 106.07 56.55
N GLU A 1195 -22.41 105.27 56.53
CA GLU A 1195 -21.28 105.39 57.48
C GLU A 1195 -20.37 106.58 57.16
N GLU A 1196 -20.12 106.86 55.87
CA GLU A 1196 -19.41 108.08 55.41
C GLU A 1196 -20.21 109.37 55.72
N ALA A 1197 -21.56 109.32 55.75
CA ALA A 1197 -22.41 110.45 56.12
C ALA A 1197 -22.58 110.67 57.64
N TYR A 1198 -22.07 109.75 58.48
CA TYR A 1198 -22.12 109.86 59.95
C TYR A 1198 -20.77 110.26 60.59
N THR A 1199 -19.74 110.48 59.77
CA THR A 1199 -18.38 110.85 60.20
C THR A 1199 -17.87 112.15 59.57
N ALA A 1200 -18.79 113.02 59.12
CA ALA A 1200 -18.54 114.39 58.63
C ALA A 1200 -19.45 115.42 59.32
#